data_AF-A0A7X9ZY17-F1
#
_entry.id   AF-A0A7X9ZY17-F1
#
_cell.length_a   1.000
_cell.length_b   1.000
_cell.length_c   1.000
_cell.angle_alpha   90.00
_cell.angle_beta   90.00
_cell.angle_gamma   90.00
#
_symmetry.space_group_name_H-M   'P 1'
#
loop_
_entity.id
_entity.type
_entity.pdbx_description
1 polymer ?
#
loop_
_entity_poly.entity_id
_entity_poly.type
_entity_poly.pdbx_seq_one_letter_code
_entity_poly.pdbx_strand_id
1 'polypeptide(L)'
;MRQLDRVLIVKVWSIALLSATVLSACGGGGGGGNGGTDSSQGGSSIASPAATGSTDSSPTIAQLSASGALIMPLEVMSAGSGKVVSATLQVPAGAAAKVLTMQVNNLSYDGKGSIQINGGNWITLTNASVTVLGNAKLYGGIGGGYDTISLNVPITGAVNGANTINFRFNTTDGVSSGYRVLSFNLLDSGGNKLIAASSFTQDDPTAWTAPLPNASDIAAGQQLWQSAQLIESPINAGHQLQAHCMDCHSASGSDLFKFNYSNNSIVVRSQFHGLNATQGAQIASYIRSLKNQYPTPGANCRPWNPPYQPGPGLDSAPVSDWTCGAGLGAVSENDLDTLASIFPNGAVNRSLVATKSQINLREIPIALQLPDWNHWVPHVHPKDAWGDYFTNSNVNKMYAGQGTGNATYNMRSQLAQGGVSYAQGKTGNIFNDLYYWGDAFGDNFTPPNEGTSGSYTIAQQESLYGTAQWQLLKSWELAQEYSLEQSCPSAWVNLQHAPKPEARGWCGYWRVIFNVSPHILNFPTANSMFGSSVAQYVKSNQWYYLQILLNPGSGAHNVQMPVDWQYAYGLLDNLRQVSGRAEPIRNFLYVLKGTQEMDNGVGVANVNQGWTTRDTSPLDVWSGGQNGVWKGTSVATEQAVVNAFLANWVDTTTSFNLSDWQREGQPNTVSYETTCGWSIRSLCALDYVPGTLSGGTVENFPTWMWNKVPLMRGEGVDGTQLNRLVTWLNSAYPSGNYSNLLGN
;
A
#
# COMPACT_ATOMS: atom_id res chain seq x y z
N MET A 1 7.64 -13.27 15.52
CA MET A 1 8.93 -12.63 15.83
C MET A 1 9.61 -13.15 17.11
N ARG A 2 9.40 -14.41 17.52
CA ARG A 2 10.29 -15.06 18.51
C ARG A 2 10.50 -16.51 18.13
N GLN A 3 11.37 -16.72 17.15
CA GLN A 3 12.19 -17.91 17.00
C GLN A 3 13.16 -17.57 15.87
N LEU A 4 14.32 -16.99 16.21
CA LEU A 4 15.62 -17.30 15.59
C LEU A 4 16.76 -16.38 16.07
N ASP A 5 16.48 -15.23 16.70
CA ASP A 5 17.57 -14.38 17.19
C ASP A 5 17.98 -14.71 18.64
N ARG A 6 18.88 -15.68 18.77
CA ARG A 6 19.77 -15.77 19.94
C ARG A 6 21.21 -15.61 19.47
N VAL A 7 21.64 -14.36 19.33
CA VAL A 7 23.05 -14.01 19.46
C VAL A 7 23.26 -13.34 20.82
N LEU A 8 24.16 -13.97 21.57
CA LEU A 8 24.57 -13.78 22.95
C LEU A 8 24.89 -12.32 23.32
N ILE A 9 24.12 -11.67 24.21
CA ILE A 9 24.62 -10.56 25.05
C ILE A 9 23.99 -10.63 26.45
N VAL A 10 24.83 -10.81 27.46
CA VAL A 10 24.52 -10.80 28.89
C VAL A 10 24.17 -9.37 29.35
N LYS A 11 22.98 -9.15 29.91
CA LYS A 11 22.64 -7.90 30.63
C LYS A 11 22.26 -8.21 32.07
N VAL A 12 23.06 -7.65 32.98
CA VAL A 12 22.86 -7.63 34.44
C VAL A 12 21.80 -6.58 34.77
N TRP A 13 20.80 -6.97 35.55
CA TRP A 13 19.76 -6.07 36.08
C TRP A 13 20.20 -5.49 37.42
N SER A 14 20.01 -4.18 37.60
CA SER A 14 19.98 -3.53 38.91
C SER A 14 18.78 -2.59 38.98
N ILE A 15 17.84 -2.94 39.85
CA ILE A 15 16.64 -2.18 40.23
C ILE A 15 17.03 -1.20 41.35
N ALA A 16 16.57 0.05 41.27
CA ALA A 16 16.43 0.91 42.45
C ALA A 16 15.19 1.82 42.31
N LEU A 17 14.34 1.75 43.35
CA LEU A 17 13.07 2.43 43.53
C LEU A 17 13.23 3.82 44.20
N LEU A 18 12.15 4.62 44.08
CA LEU A 18 11.66 5.71 44.97
C LEU A 18 12.49 7.02 44.94
N SER A 19 11.91 8.24 44.89
CA SER A 19 10.80 8.78 45.70
C SER A 19 10.28 10.10 45.11
N ALA A 20 9.03 10.44 45.41
CA ALA A 20 8.38 11.72 45.10
C ALA A 20 8.77 12.85 46.08
N THR A 21 8.72 14.11 45.62
CA THR A 21 8.34 15.27 46.45
C THR A 21 7.79 16.42 45.59
N VAL A 22 6.73 17.02 46.15
CA VAL A 22 5.94 18.17 45.72
C VAL A 22 6.68 19.48 46.08
N LEU A 23 6.53 20.55 45.29
CA LEU A 23 6.34 21.91 45.83
C LEU A 23 5.82 22.91 44.77
N SER A 24 5.02 23.85 45.29
CA SER A 24 4.11 24.79 44.64
C SER A 24 4.73 26.08 44.08
N ALA A 25 3.95 26.78 43.25
CA ALA A 25 3.44 28.16 43.46
C ALA A 25 3.73 29.21 42.34
N CYS A 26 2.60 29.68 41.77
CA CYS A 26 2.14 31.07 41.58
C CYS A 26 2.97 32.15 40.85
N GLY A 27 2.28 32.81 39.92
CA GLY A 27 2.48 34.20 39.45
C GLY A 27 2.17 34.30 37.95
N GLY A 28 1.30 35.14 37.40
CA GLY A 28 0.57 36.31 37.89
C GLY A 28 0.52 37.37 36.77
N GLY A 29 -0.68 37.84 36.40
CA GLY A 29 -0.94 39.07 35.59
C GLY A 29 -0.84 38.92 34.06
N GLY A 30 -1.67 39.53 33.22
CA GLY A 30 -2.73 40.52 33.39
C GLY A 30 -2.81 41.42 32.14
N GLY A 31 -4.02 41.62 31.58
CA GLY A 31 -4.41 42.69 30.62
C GLY A 31 -3.86 42.53 29.19
N GLY A 32 -4.57 42.79 28.09
CA GLY A 32 -5.80 43.54 27.85
C GLY A 32 -5.59 44.40 26.58
N GLY A 33 -6.60 44.56 25.72
CA GLY A 33 -6.68 45.73 24.82
C GLY A 33 -6.67 45.51 23.30
N ASN A 34 -7.86 45.23 22.79
CA ASN A 34 -8.53 45.58 21.53
C ASN A 34 -7.97 46.66 20.56
N GLY A 35 -8.34 46.51 19.27
CA GLY A 35 -8.43 47.55 18.22
C GLY A 35 -7.61 47.19 16.96
N GLY A 36 -8.11 46.98 15.74
CA GLY A 36 -9.33 47.44 15.08
C GLY A 36 -9.00 48.58 14.12
N THR A 37 -8.90 48.34 12.80
CA THR A 37 -9.49 49.15 11.70
C THR A 37 -9.08 48.70 10.29
N ASP A 38 -10.04 48.90 9.41
CA ASP A 38 -10.21 48.58 7.99
C ASP A 38 -9.28 49.33 7.02
N SER A 39 -9.02 48.73 5.84
CA SER A 39 -9.15 49.44 4.55
C SER A 39 -9.13 48.50 3.34
N SER A 40 -10.10 48.73 2.47
CA SER A 40 -10.39 48.09 1.18
C SER A 40 -9.51 48.60 0.02
N GLN A 41 -9.20 47.75 -0.97
CA GLN A 41 -9.51 47.99 -2.41
C GLN A 41 -9.00 46.87 -3.36
N GLY A 42 -9.97 46.27 -4.09
CA GLY A 42 -10.01 46.01 -5.55
C GLY A 42 -8.87 45.32 -6.31
N GLY A 43 -9.13 44.11 -6.82
CA GLY A 43 -8.39 43.51 -7.94
C GLY A 43 -9.03 42.21 -8.46
N SER A 44 -9.51 42.21 -9.72
CA SER A 44 -10.02 41.03 -10.43
C SER A 44 -8.93 39.99 -10.67
N SER A 45 -9.16 38.76 -10.20
CA SER A 45 -8.43 37.57 -10.61
C SER A 45 -9.40 36.39 -10.70
N ILE A 46 -9.19 35.51 -11.68
CA ILE A 46 -9.91 34.24 -11.82
C ILE A 46 -9.45 33.37 -10.65
N ALA A 47 -10.21 33.44 -9.55
CA ALA A 47 -9.93 32.73 -8.31
C ALA A 47 -10.77 31.45 -8.23
N SER A 48 -10.12 30.32 -7.98
CA SER A 48 -10.80 29.21 -7.30
C SER A 48 -11.18 29.70 -5.90
N PRO A 49 -12.44 29.54 -5.45
CA PRO A 49 -12.88 30.20 -4.23
C PRO A 49 -12.15 29.61 -3.03
N ALA A 50 -11.56 30.49 -2.22
CA ALA A 50 -11.30 30.20 -0.81
C ALA A 50 -12.67 29.85 -0.18
N ALA A 51 -12.77 28.66 0.40
CA ALA A 51 -13.98 28.24 1.10
C ALA A 51 -14.24 29.19 2.28
N THR A 52 -15.24 30.05 2.13
CA THR A 52 -15.79 30.82 3.24
C THR A 52 -16.37 29.82 4.24
N GLY A 53 -15.85 29.85 5.46
CA GLY A 53 -16.45 29.17 6.60
C GLY A 53 -17.81 29.82 6.89
N SER A 54 -18.85 29.29 6.28
CA SER A 54 -20.25 29.60 6.54
C SER A 54 -20.98 28.28 6.60
N THR A 55 -21.88 28.13 7.57
CA THR A 55 -22.93 27.11 7.63
C THR A 55 -23.94 27.29 6.50
N ASP A 56 -23.44 27.42 5.26
CA ASP A 56 -24.22 27.89 4.13
C ASP A 56 -25.14 26.75 3.67
N SER A 57 -26.43 26.98 3.86
CA SER A 57 -27.51 26.12 3.38
C SER A 57 -27.65 26.11 1.86
N SER A 58 -26.88 26.96 1.15
CA SER A 58 -26.86 27.05 -0.30
C SER A 58 -25.84 26.07 -0.91
N PRO A 59 -26.22 25.32 -1.95
CA PRO A 59 -25.30 24.41 -2.61
C PRO A 59 -24.15 25.16 -3.31
N THR A 60 -22.95 24.59 -3.26
CA THR A 60 -21.81 25.07 -4.05
C THR A 60 -21.96 24.62 -5.50
N ILE A 61 -22.00 25.56 -6.43
CA ILE A 61 -22.10 25.24 -7.86
C ILE A 61 -20.75 24.72 -8.36
N ALA A 62 -20.76 23.57 -9.03
CA ALA A 62 -19.59 22.97 -9.63
C ALA A 62 -19.05 23.85 -10.76
N GLN A 63 -17.71 23.93 -10.86
CA GLN A 63 -17.05 24.82 -11.80
C GLN A 63 -17.15 24.29 -13.24
N LEU A 64 -17.30 25.23 -14.18
CA LEU A 64 -17.24 24.97 -15.61
C LEU A 64 -15.94 25.55 -16.18
N SER A 65 -15.36 24.86 -17.16
CA SER A 65 -14.25 25.38 -17.95
C SER A 65 -14.71 26.53 -18.84
N ALA A 66 -13.76 27.21 -19.48
CA ALA A 66 -14.06 28.24 -20.49
C ALA A 66 -14.88 27.71 -21.68
N SER A 67 -14.80 26.41 -21.97
CA SER A 67 -15.62 25.74 -23.01
C SER A 67 -17.00 25.30 -22.52
N GLY A 68 -17.35 25.56 -21.25
CA GLY A 68 -18.60 25.15 -20.64
C GLY A 68 -18.64 23.69 -20.18
N ALA A 69 -17.51 22.97 -20.20
CA ALA A 69 -17.42 21.59 -19.71
C ALA A 69 -17.30 21.58 -18.18
N LEU A 70 -17.94 20.61 -17.52
CA LEU A 70 -17.84 20.43 -16.07
C LEU A 70 -16.43 19.98 -15.68
N ILE A 71 -15.82 20.70 -14.73
CA ILE A 71 -14.49 20.38 -14.22
C ILE A 71 -14.57 19.26 -13.17
N MET A 72 -13.76 18.22 -13.33
CA MET A 72 -13.67 17.04 -12.46
C MET A 72 -12.29 16.95 -11.80
N PRO A 73 -12.16 16.35 -10.60
CA PRO A 73 -13.23 15.75 -9.81
C PRO A 73 -14.09 16.78 -9.08
N LEU A 74 -15.31 16.37 -8.70
CA LEU A 74 -16.10 17.13 -7.73
C LEU A 74 -15.64 16.80 -6.31
N GLU A 75 -15.16 17.80 -5.59
CA GLU A 75 -14.76 17.67 -4.19
C GLU A 75 -15.93 17.99 -3.25
N VAL A 76 -16.59 16.95 -2.75
CA VAL A 76 -17.75 17.05 -1.87
C VAL A 76 -17.27 16.95 -0.42
N MET A 77 -16.79 18.06 0.11
CA MET A 77 -16.07 18.10 1.39
C MET A 77 -16.34 19.35 2.23
N SER A 78 -16.34 19.16 3.55
CA SER A 78 -16.37 20.19 4.57
C SER A 78 -15.72 19.69 5.86
N ALA A 79 -15.33 20.61 6.75
CA ALA A 79 -14.77 20.22 8.05
C ALA A 79 -15.78 19.41 8.89
N GLY A 80 -17.06 19.80 8.86
CA GLY A 80 -18.11 19.11 9.61
C GLY A 80 -18.95 18.20 8.73
N SER A 81 -20.10 18.73 8.30
CA SER A 81 -21.16 17.94 7.67
C SER A 81 -21.94 18.78 6.65
N GLY A 82 -22.84 18.14 5.91
CA GLY A 82 -23.86 18.82 5.12
C GLY A 82 -23.42 19.50 3.83
N LYS A 83 -22.16 19.42 3.40
CA LYS A 83 -21.71 20.06 2.15
C LYS A 83 -22.50 19.53 0.95
N VAL A 84 -23.07 20.42 0.15
CA VAL A 84 -23.68 20.09 -1.14
C VAL A 84 -22.89 20.73 -2.28
N VAL A 85 -22.59 19.94 -3.31
CA VAL A 85 -22.04 20.37 -4.60
C VAL A 85 -23.05 20.06 -5.70
N SER A 86 -23.43 21.07 -6.50
CA SER A 86 -24.42 20.95 -7.56
C SER A 86 -23.76 21.01 -8.93
N ALA A 87 -24.00 20.02 -9.77
CA ALA A 87 -23.60 19.99 -11.17
C ALA A 87 -24.83 20.09 -12.08
N THR A 88 -24.83 21.05 -13.01
CA THR A 88 -25.91 21.20 -14.00
C THR A 88 -25.41 20.83 -15.38
N LEU A 89 -26.06 19.88 -16.04
CA LEU A 89 -25.66 19.35 -17.34
C LEU A 89 -26.86 19.28 -18.30
N GLN A 90 -26.57 19.44 -19.59
CA GLN A 90 -27.55 19.19 -20.66
C GLN A 90 -27.59 17.70 -20.99
N VAL A 91 -28.77 17.09 -20.88
CA VAL A 91 -28.99 15.66 -21.12
C VAL A 91 -30.06 15.53 -22.21
N PRO A 92 -29.68 15.34 -23.48
CA PRO A 92 -30.61 15.36 -24.61
C PRO A 92 -31.81 14.41 -24.44
N ALA A 93 -31.53 13.21 -23.94
CA ALA A 93 -32.53 12.18 -23.65
C ALA A 93 -32.66 11.90 -22.15
N GLY A 94 -32.55 12.92 -21.29
CA GLY A 94 -32.53 12.73 -19.84
C GLY A 94 -33.79 12.07 -19.25
N ALA A 95 -34.96 12.18 -19.90
CA ALA A 95 -36.16 11.45 -19.49
C ALA A 95 -36.01 9.91 -19.59
N ALA A 96 -35.05 9.43 -20.39
CA ALA A 96 -34.71 8.01 -20.50
C ALA A 96 -33.79 7.53 -19.36
N ALA A 97 -33.17 8.44 -18.59
CA ALA A 97 -32.20 8.08 -17.56
C ALA A 97 -32.85 7.26 -16.44
N LYS A 98 -32.19 6.16 -16.06
CA LYS A 98 -32.58 5.24 -14.98
C LYS A 98 -31.49 5.05 -13.94
N VAL A 99 -30.23 5.29 -14.31
CA VAL A 99 -29.07 5.05 -13.44
C VAL A 99 -28.13 6.24 -13.51
N LEU A 100 -27.60 6.66 -12.36
CA LEU A 100 -26.42 7.50 -12.25
C LEU A 100 -25.22 6.55 -12.01
N THR A 101 -24.29 6.48 -12.96
CA THR A 101 -23.04 5.73 -12.81
C THR A 101 -21.91 6.67 -12.40
N MET A 102 -21.05 6.26 -11.48
CA MET A 102 -20.00 7.11 -10.92
C MET A 102 -18.74 6.32 -10.56
N GLN A 103 -17.58 6.97 -10.67
CA GLN A 103 -16.36 6.57 -9.97
C GLN A 103 -16.10 7.56 -8.83
N VAL A 104 -15.91 7.04 -7.62
CA VAL A 104 -15.85 7.83 -6.38
C VAL A 104 -14.67 7.39 -5.52
N ASN A 105 -13.97 8.35 -4.93
CA ASN A 105 -12.88 8.11 -3.98
C ASN A 105 -13.34 8.50 -2.57
N ASN A 106 -12.93 7.69 -1.59
CA ASN A 106 -13.17 7.89 -0.16
C ASN A 106 -14.66 7.85 0.25
N LEU A 107 -15.46 6.94 -0.31
CA LEU A 107 -16.73 6.51 0.31
C LEU A 107 -16.45 5.43 1.37
N SER A 108 -15.86 5.84 2.48
CA SER A 108 -15.30 4.96 3.52
C SER A 108 -16.33 4.31 4.46
N TYR A 109 -17.60 4.71 4.41
CA TYR A 109 -18.69 4.10 5.19
C TYR A 109 -20.05 4.36 4.56
N ASP A 110 -21.00 3.48 4.87
CA ASP A 110 -22.40 3.61 4.45
C ASP A 110 -22.99 4.94 4.95
N GLY A 111 -23.64 5.65 4.05
CA GLY A 111 -24.29 6.92 4.38
C GLY A 111 -23.34 8.10 4.48
N LYS A 112 -22.07 7.98 4.07
CA LYS A 112 -21.16 9.12 3.96
C LYS A 112 -21.66 10.18 2.96
N GLY A 113 -22.23 9.75 1.85
CA GLY A 113 -22.74 10.63 0.80
C GLY A 113 -24.21 10.42 0.48
N SER A 114 -24.82 11.42 -0.15
CA SER A 114 -26.15 11.30 -0.77
C SER A 114 -26.17 12.00 -2.14
N ILE A 115 -27.08 11.59 -3.02
CA ILE A 115 -27.32 12.25 -4.30
C ILE A 115 -28.78 12.67 -4.47
N GLN A 116 -29.04 13.69 -5.30
CA GLN A 116 -30.40 14.14 -5.63
C GLN A 116 -30.44 14.64 -7.08
N ILE A 117 -31.51 14.31 -7.81
CA ILE A 117 -31.77 14.75 -9.20
C ILE A 117 -32.91 15.77 -9.20
N ASN A 118 -32.71 16.94 -9.81
CA ASN A 118 -33.73 17.97 -10.07
C ASN A 118 -34.60 18.34 -8.85
N GLY A 119 -34.02 18.38 -7.64
CA GLY A 119 -34.76 18.68 -6.41
C GLY A 119 -35.68 17.56 -5.90
N GLY A 120 -35.57 16.34 -6.45
CA GLY A 120 -36.30 15.16 -6.00
C GLY A 120 -35.84 14.64 -4.63
N ASN A 121 -36.07 13.37 -4.34
CA ASN A 121 -35.65 12.79 -3.06
C ASN A 121 -34.13 12.59 -3.00
N TRP A 122 -33.54 12.80 -1.82
CA TRP A 122 -32.17 12.38 -1.54
C TRP A 122 -32.07 10.87 -1.50
N ILE A 123 -31.06 10.33 -2.20
CA ILE A 123 -30.70 8.92 -2.17
C ILE A 123 -29.39 8.83 -1.38
N THR A 124 -29.48 8.33 -0.15
CA THR A 124 -28.30 8.04 0.68
C THR A 124 -27.51 6.91 0.04
N LEU A 125 -26.20 7.07 -0.13
CA LEU A 125 -25.31 6.08 -0.73
C LEU A 125 -24.90 5.06 0.34
N THR A 126 -25.39 3.83 0.21
CA THR A 126 -25.04 2.69 1.06
C THR A 126 -24.90 1.45 0.17
N ASN A 127 -24.24 0.39 0.67
CA ASN A 127 -24.18 -0.89 -0.03
C ASN A 127 -25.58 -1.47 -0.35
N ALA A 128 -26.64 -1.03 0.35
CA ALA A 128 -28.01 -1.46 0.08
C ALA A 128 -28.75 -0.60 -0.98
N SER A 129 -28.32 0.65 -1.21
CA SER A 129 -28.98 1.57 -2.14
C SER A 129 -28.29 1.71 -3.49
N VAL A 130 -27.07 1.16 -3.62
CA VAL A 130 -26.27 1.22 -4.85
C VAL A 130 -25.87 -0.18 -5.31
N THR A 131 -25.46 -0.29 -6.58
CA THR A 131 -24.76 -1.46 -7.09
C THR A 131 -23.29 -1.12 -7.27
N VAL A 132 -22.41 -1.65 -6.42
CA VAL A 132 -20.95 -1.53 -6.59
C VAL A 132 -20.50 -2.40 -7.77
N LEU A 133 -19.64 -1.85 -8.60
CA LEU A 133 -19.14 -2.47 -9.83
C LEU A 133 -17.73 -3.05 -9.64
N GLY A 134 -17.30 -3.87 -10.61
CA GLY A 134 -15.93 -4.38 -10.69
C GLY A 134 -15.52 -5.23 -9.50
N ASN A 135 -14.22 -5.23 -9.20
CA ASN A 135 -13.64 -5.96 -8.07
C ASN A 135 -14.04 -5.40 -6.71
N ALA A 136 -14.35 -4.11 -6.61
CA ALA A 136 -14.72 -3.46 -5.36
C ALA A 136 -15.92 -4.15 -4.67
N LYS A 137 -16.87 -4.70 -5.44
CA LYS A 137 -18.03 -5.44 -4.89
C LYS A 137 -17.62 -6.71 -4.13
N LEU A 138 -16.55 -7.38 -4.58
CA LEU A 138 -16.02 -8.61 -3.97
C LEU A 138 -15.12 -8.28 -2.77
N TYR A 139 -14.72 -7.03 -2.65
CA TYR A 139 -13.83 -6.52 -1.62
C TYR A 139 -14.53 -5.62 -0.59
N GLY A 140 -15.85 -5.79 -0.42
CA GLY A 140 -16.63 -5.16 0.65
C GLY A 140 -17.41 -3.90 0.25
N GLY A 141 -17.25 -3.40 -0.98
CA GLY A 141 -18.02 -2.26 -1.47
C GLY A 141 -17.68 -0.94 -0.76
N ILE A 142 -18.71 -0.15 -0.40
CA ILE A 142 -18.55 1.08 0.39
C ILE A 142 -17.98 0.71 1.77
N GLY A 143 -16.86 1.36 2.15
CA GLY A 143 -16.09 1.00 3.35
C GLY A 143 -15.33 -0.33 3.27
N GLY A 144 -15.22 -0.91 2.07
CA GLY A 144 -14.43 -2.12 1.81
C GLY A 144 -12.93 -1.86 1.65
N GLY A 145 -12.22 -2.81 1.05
CA GLY A 145 -10.77 -2.76 0.88
C GLY A 145 -10.26 -1.81 -0.22
N TYR A 146 -11.13 -1.34 -1.12
CA TYR A 146 -10.76 -0.39 -2.18
C TYR A 146 -11.20 1.03 -1.81
N ASP A 147 -10.30 1.97 -2.01
CA ASP A 147 -10.45 3.37 -1.60
C ASP A 147 -11.13 4.18 -2.71
N THR A 148 -11.00 3.73 -3.96
CA THR A 148 -11.73 4.25 -5.12
C THR A 148 -12.56 3.15 -5.77
N ILE A 149 -13.87 3.37 -5.85
CA ILE A 149 -14.86 2.40 -6.35
C ILE A 149 -15.71 2.98 -7.47
N SER A 150 -16.23 2.11 -8.33
CA SER A 150 -17.26 2.45 -9.31
C SER A 150 -18.61 1.91 -8.86
N LEU A 151 -19.69 2.69 -9.00
CA LEU A 151 -21.02 2.30 -8.54
C LEU A 151 -22.14 2.86 -9.43
N ASN A 152 -23.27 2.18 -9.41
CA ASN A 152 -24.52 2.58 -10.05
C ASN A 152 -25.57 2.92 -8.98
N VAL A 153 -26.21 4.07 -9.11
CA VAL A 153 -27.32 4.50 -8.26
C VAL A 153 -28.59 4.51 -9.10
N PRO A 154 -29.63 3.74 -8.76
CA PRO A 154 -30.94 3.87 -9.38
C PRO A 154 -31.50 5.29 -9.16
N ILE A 155 -31.95 5.94 -10.22
CA ILE A 155 -32.48 7.32 -10.15
C ILE A 155 -33.82 7.46 -10.86
N THR A 156 -34.55 8.51 -10.49
CA THR A 156 -35.76 8.98 -11.19
C THR A 156 -35.74 10.51 -11.26
N GLY A 157 -36.64 11.11 -12.04
CA GLY A 157 -36.82 12.57 -12.07
C GLY A 157 -35.87 13.33 -13.01
N ALA A 158 -35.02 12.65 -13.77
CA ALA A 158 -34.27 13.26 -14.86
C ALA A 158 -35.21 13.65 -16.02
N VAL A 159 -34.90 14.76 -16.71
CA VAL A 159 -35.71 15.36 -17.79
C VAL A 159 -34.88 15.57 -19.04
N ASN A 160 -35.53 15.75 -20.20
CA ASN A 160 -34.80 16.16 -21.40
C ASN A 160 -34.32 17.62 -21.23
N GLY A 161 -33.05 17.89 -21.55
CA GLY A 161 -32.44 19.20 -21.38
C GLY A 161 -31.67 19.33 -20.07
N ALA A 162 -31.80 20.48 -19.39
CA ALA A 162 -31.02 20.80 -18.21
C ALA A 162 -31.42 19.90 -17.02
N ASN A 163 -30.43 19.25 -16.41
CA ASN A 163 -30.60 18.49 -15.18
C ASN A 163 -29.59 18.97 -14.14
N THR A 164 -30.05 19.14 -12.92
CA THR A 164 -29.20 19.43 -11.75
C THR A 164 -29.02 18.18 -10.93
N ILE A 165 -27.76 17.79 -10.70
CA ILE A 165 -27.37 16.65 -9.89
C ILE A 165 -26.65 17.22 -8.66
N ASN A 166 -27.22 17.00 -7.48
CA ASN A 166 -26.63 17.43 -6.22
C ASN A 166 -25.93 16.24 -5.56
N PHE A 167 -24.69 16.47 -5.14
CA PHE A 167 -23.89 15.54 -4.35
C PHE A 167 -23.72 16.11 -2.95
N ARG A 168 -24.02 15.33 -1.93
CA ARG A 168 -23.91 15.74 -0.54
C ARG A 168 -22.91 14.90 0.21
N PHE A 169 -22.08 15.53 1.03
CA PHE A 169 -21.38 14.90 2.15
C PHE A 169 -22.27 15.02 3.38
N ASN A 170 -22.72 13.90 3.91
CA ASN A 170 -23.75 13.88 4.95
C ASN A 170 -23.17 14.34 6.29
N THR A 171 -22.16 13.63 6.79
CA THR A 171 -21.48 13.93 8.05
C THR A 171 -20.13 13.25 8.11
N THR A 172 -19.18 13.82 8.86
CA THR A 172 -17.91 13.17 9.21
C THR A 172 -18.10 12.05 10.25
N ASP A 173 -17.24 11.02 10.15
CA ASP A 173 -17.01 9.96 11.12
C ASP A 173 -15.94 10.32 12.17
N GLY A 174 -15.35 11.52 12.09
CA GLY A 174 -14.22 11.93 12.92
C GLY A 174 -12.86 11.61 12.31
N VAL A 175 -12.81 10.99 11.13
CA VAL A 175 -11.57 10.64 10.42
C VAL A 175 -11.47 11.36 9.07
N SER A 176 -12.60 11.46 8.37
CA SER A 176 -12.66 11.96 7.00
C SER A 176 -13.52 13.21 6.84
N SER A 177 -13.12 14.11 5.94
CA SER A 177 -13.77 15.42 5.70
C SER A 177 -14.58 15.48 4.40
N GLY A 178 -14.86 14.34 3.77
CA GLY A 178 -15.64 14.28 2.53
C GLY A 178 -15.26 13.12 1.61
N TYR A 179 -15.71 13.21 0.36
CA TYR A 179 -15.39 12.27 -0.72
C TYR A 179 -15.24 13.02 -2.06
N ARG A 180 -14.75 12.33 -3.09
CA ARG A 180 -14.60 12.88 -4.44
C ARG A 180 -15.42 12.09 -5.44
N VAL A 181 -16.08 12.78 -6.36
CA VAL A 181 -16.65 12.18 -7.57
C VAL A 181 -15.65 12.40 -8.70
N LEU A 182 -14.98 11.33 -9.14
CA LEU A 182 -13.92 11.38 -10.16
C LEU A 182 -14.48 11.41 -11.58
N SER A 183 -15.59 10.72 -11.79
CA SER A 183 -16.35 10.75 -13.04
C SER A 183 -17.80 10.34 -12.76
N PHE A 184 -18.73 10.79 -13.61
CA PHE A 184 -20.11 10.28 -13.60
C PHE A 184 -20.80 10.38 -14.96
N ASN A 185 -21.90 9.65 -15.15
CA ASN A 185 -22.81 9.78 -16.29
C ASN A 185 -24.23 9.35 -15.91
N LEU A 186 -25.23 9.71 -16.72
CA LEU A 186 -26.57 9.16 -16.63
C LEU A 186 -26.73 8.07 -17.69
N LEU A 187 -27.27 6.92 -17.30
CA LEU A 187 -27.50 5.78 -18.19
C LEU A 187 -29.00 5.57 -18.42
N ASP A 188 -29.36 5.20 -19.63
CA ASP A 188 -30.69 4.67 -19.94
C ASP A 188 -30.86 3.21 -19.45
N SER A 189 -32.01 2.61 -19.73
CA SER A 189 -32.28 1.20 -19.37
C SER A 189 -31.42 0.18 -20.13
N GLY A 190 -30.78 0.58 -21.22
CA GLY A 190 -29.84 -0.24 -21.97
C GLY A 190 -28.39 -0.09 -21.48
N GLY A 191 -28.13 0.79 -20.52
CA GLY A 191 -26.79 1.10 -20.04
C GLY A 191 -26.02 2.09 -20.91
N ASN A 192 -26.67 2.75 -21.88
CA ASN A 192 -26.02 3.74 -22.74
C ASN A 192 -25.82 5.06 -22.00
N LYS A 193 -24.63 5.66 -22.14
CA LYS A 193 -24.32 6.99 -21.59
C LYS A 193 -25.13 8.08 -22.30
N LEU A 194 -25.79 8.93 -21.53
CA LEU A 194 -26.66 10.00 -22.02
C LEU A 194 -26.00 11.38 -22.04
N ILE A 195 -24.80 11.50 -21.45
CA ILE A 195 -24.01 12.72 -21.44
C ILE A 195 -22.73 12.48 -22.22
N ALA A 196 -22.42 13.37 -23.17
CA ALA A 196 -21.22 13.28 -23.99
C ALA A 196 -19.95 13.46 -23.14
N ALA A 197 -18.86 12.76 -23.50
CA ALA A 197 -17.59 12.88 -22.79
C ALA A 197 -17.03 14.32 -22.83
N SER A 198 -17.30 15.07 -23.90
CA SER A 198 -16.91 16.49 -24.05
C SER A 198 -17.62 17.44 -23.07
N SER A 199 -18.66 16.98 -22.37
CA SER A 199 -19.30 17.74 -21.28
C SER A 199 -18.48 17.75 -20.00
N PHE A 200 -17.35 17.01 -19.95
CA PHE A 200 -16.47 16.92 -18.80
C PHE A 200 -15.03 17.28 -19.21
N THR A 201 -14.28 17.86 -18.27
CA THR A 201 -12.83 18.01 -18.36
C THR A 201 -12.20 17.71 -17.01
N GLN A 202 -10.98 17.19 -17.00
CA GLN A 202 -10.22 17.04 -15.76
C GLN A 202 -9.59 18.38 -15.38
N ASP A 203 -9.57 18.67 -14.08
CA ASP A 203 -8.86 19.82 -13.52
C ASP A 203 -7.36 19.66 -13.72
N ASP A 204 -6.71 20.76 -14.10
CA ASP A 204 -5.29 20.81 -14.38
C ASP A 204 -4.54 21.50 -13.22
N PRO A 205 -3.87 20.73 -12.34
CA PRO A 205 -3.18 21.28 -11.20
C PRO A 205 -1.94 22.07 -11.57
N THR A 206 -1.44 21.95 -12.81
CA THR A 206 -0.33 22.79 -13.27
C THR A 206 -0.76 24.25 -13.40
N ALA A 207 -2.06 24.52 -13.52
CA ALA A 207 -2.64 25.86 -13.54
C ALA A 207 -2.94 26.43 -12.14
N TRP A 208 -2.81 25.64 -11.07
CA TRP A 208 -3.15 26.11 -9.72
C TRP A 208 -2.13 27.11 -9.18
N THR A 209 -2.64 28.20 -8.60
CA THR A 209 -1.85 29.25 -7.97
C THR A 209 -2.08 29.30 -6.45
N ALA A 210 -1.18 30.00 -5.75
CA ALA A 210 -1.34 30.27 -4.32
C ALA A 210 -2.60 31.13 -4.11
N PRO A 211 -3.55 30.73 -3.24
CA PRO A 211 -4.74 31.54 -2.97
C PRO A 211 -4.41 32.87 -2.28
N LEU A 212 -3.31 32.93 -1.51
CA LEU A 212 -2.76 34.14 -0.89
C LEU A 212 -1.28 34.28 -1.31
N PRO A 213 -0.97 35.03 -2.39
CA PRO A 213 0.35 34.99 -3.03
C PRO A 213 1.42 35.83 -2.31
N ASN A 214 1.06 36.62 -1.31
CA ASN A 214 2.00 37.50 -0.62
C ASN A 214 3.00 36.70 0.23
N ALA A 215 4.26 37.16 0.29
CA ALA A 215 5.33 36.47 0.99
C ALA A 215 5.04 36.26 2.50
N SER A 216 4.35 37.21 3.13
CA SER A 216 3.92 37.10 4.53
C SER A 216 2.93 35.96 4.77
N ASP A 217 1.98 35.74 3.85
CA ASP A 217 0.99 34.67 3.95
C ASP A 217 1.62 33.30 3.71
N ILE A 218 2.55 33.22 2.77
CA ILE A 218 3.34 32.01 2.52
C ILE A 218 4.18 31.64 3.75
N ALA A 219 4.85 32.63 4.36
CA ALA A 219 5.63 32.41 5.59
C ALA A 219 4.74 31.99 6.77
N ALA A 220 3.58 32.63 6.94
CA ALA A 220 2.59 32.24 7.95
C ALA A 220 2.09 30.80 7.72
N GLY A 221 1.83 30.42 6.46
CA GLY A 221 1.46 29.07 6.06
C GLY A 221 2.52 28.03 6.44
N GLN A 222 3.80 28.35 6.24
CA GLN A 222 4.90 27.48 6.64
C GLN A 222 4.95 27.31 8.16
N GLN A 223 4.80 28.39 8.94
CA GLN A 223 4.76 28.31 10.40
C GLN A 223 3.60 27.47 10.89
N LEU A 224 2.39 27.67 10.34
CA LEU A 224 1.22 26.87 10.68
C LEU A 224 1.43 25.38 10.34
N TRP A 225 2.04 25.07 9.20
CA TRP A 225 2.39 23.70 8.83
C TRP A 225 3.29 23.01 9.88
N GLN A 226 4.23 23.76 10.43
CA GLN A 226 5.26 23.23 11.32
C GLN A 226 4.83 23.14 12.79
N SER A 227 3.98 24.06 13.26
CA SER A 227 3.77 24.24 14.70
C SER A 227 2.34 24.60 15.10
N ALA A 228 1.35 24.56 14.20
CA ALA A 228 -0.02 24.85 14.59
C ALA A 228 -0.51 23.87 15.66
N GLN A 229 -1.18 24.38 16.70
CA GLN A 229 -1.95 23.55 17.60
C GLN A 229 -3.19 23.04 16.87
N LEU A 230 -3.32 21.72 16.78
CA LEU A 230 -4.42 21.06 16.07
C LEU A 230 -5.38 20.41 17.08
N ILE A 231 -6.62 20.18 16.63
CA ILE A 231 -7.57 19.26 17.26
C ILE A 231 -7.70 17.99 16.42
N GLU A 232 -8.10 16.89 17.05
CA GLU A 232 -8.32 15.60 16.38
C GLU A 232 -9.35 15.72 15.25
N SER A 233 -10.54 16.22 15.58
CA SER A 233 -11.62 16.44 14.61
C SER A 233 -12.67 17.41 15.17
N PRO A 234 -13.60 17.92 14.34
CA PRO A 234 -14.64 18.81 14.82
C PRO A 234 -15.65 18.12 15.75
N ILE A 235 -15.79 16.79 15.67
CA ILE A 235 -16.64 16.03 16.60
C ILE A 235 -15.93 15.70 17.92
N ASN A 236 -14.59 15.80 17.94
CA ASN A 236 -13.74 15.63 19.13
C ASN A 236 -12.96 16.92 19.44
N ALA A 237 -13.62 18.09 19.34
CA ALA A 237 -12.93 19.39 19.43
C ALA A 237 -12.19 19.65 20.76
N GLY A 238 -12.52 18.91 21.83
CA GLY A 238 -11.80 18.97 23.11
C GLY A 238 -10.48 18.20 23.12
N HIS A 239 -10.19 17.40 22.10
CA HIS A 239 -8.98 16.59 22.02
C HIS A 239 -7.91 17.31 21.18
N GLN A 240 -6.98 17.95 21.87
CA GLN A 240 -5.82 18.61 21.27
C GLN A 240 -4.75 17.57 20.88
N LEU A 241 -4.21 17.69 19.67
CA LEU A 241 -3.12 16.84 19.21
C LEU A 241 -1.77 17.39 19.67
N GLN A 242 -0.86 16.49 20.03
CA GLN A 242 0.56 16.78 20.17
C GLN A 242 1.26 16.87 18.81
N ALA A 243 0.74 16.18 17.80
CA ALA A 243 1.27 16.27 16.44
C ALA A 243 0.83 17.56 15.71
N HIS A 244 1.71 18.04 14.84
CA HIS A 244 1.44 19.10 13.87
C HIS A 244 1.28 18.53 12.44
N CYS A 245 0.94 19.36 11.45
CA CYS A 245 0.75 18.88 10.08
C CYS A 245 2.01 18.15 9.55
N MET A 246 3.20 18.72 9.78
CA MET A 246 4.49 18.17 9.36
C MET A 246 4.89 16.85 10.03
N ASP A 247 4.21 16.48 11.12
CA ASP A 247 4.49 15.22 11.83
C ASP A 247 3.84 14.05 11.09
N CYS A 248 2.55 14.21 10.73
CA CYS A 248 1.80 13.23 9.95
C CYS A 248 2.11 13.26 8.46
N HIS A 249 2.50 14.40 7.90
CA HIS A 249 2.86 14.55 6.49
C HIS A 249 4.38 14.67 6.32
N SER A 250 4.87 14.92 5.10
CA SER A 250 6.29 15.25 4.93
C SER A 250 6.67 16.53 5.68
N ALA A 251 7.92 16.64 6.15
CA ALA A 251 8.37 17.78 6.93
C ALA A 251 8.18 19.12 6.19
N SER A 252 8.37 19.12 4.86
CA SER A 252 8.17 20.29 4.02
C SER A 252 6.73 20.46 3.49
N GLY A 253 5.89 19.42 3.55
CA GLY A 253 4.61 19.37 2.84
C GLY A 253 4.75 19.02 1.35
N SER A 254 5.93 18.52 0.94
CA SER A 254 6.21 18.07 -0.42
C SER A 254 5.27 16.96 -0.89
N ASP A 255 4.71 16.14 -0.01
CA ASP A 255 3.71 15.13 -0.36
C ASP A 255 2.39 15.73 -0.86
N LEU A 256 1.87 16.77 -0.19
CA LEU A 256 0.68 17.47 -0.64
C LEU A 256 0.90 18.14 -2.00
N PHE A 257 2.11 18.70 -2.21
CA PHE A 257 2.51 19.23 -3.50
C PHE A 257 2.61 18.12 -4.55
N LYS A 258 3.31 17.03 -4.23
CA LYS A 258 3.60 15.92 -5.12
C LYS A 258 2.33 15.25 -5.62
N PHE A 259 1.40 14.92 -4.74
CA PHE A 259 0.15 14.27 -5.11
C PHE A 259 -0.93 15.25 -5.55
N ASN A 260 -0.60 16.52 -5.83
CA ASN A 260 -1.54 17.53 -6.29
C ASN A 260 -2.82 17.60 -5.43
N TYR A 261 -2.68 17.72 -4.11
CA TYR A 261 -3.84 18.04 -3.26
C TYR A 261 -4.36 19.43 -3.62
N SER A 262 -5.66 19.57 -3.88
CA SER A 262 -6.27 20.86 -4.26
C SER A 262 -6.18 21.89 -3.14
N ASN A 263 -6.25 23.18 -3.49
CA ASN A 263 -6.34 24.26 -2.50
C ASN A 263 -7.54 24.07 -1.56
N ASN A 264 -8.69 23.64 -2.12
CA ASN A 264 -9.90 23.37 -1.36
C ASN A 264 -9.71 22.22 -0.36
N SER A 265 -9.11 21.11 -0.76
CA SER A 265 -8.83 19.97 0.13
C SER A 265 -7.89 20.34 1.28
N ILE A 266 -6.87 21.18 1.01
CA ILE A 266 -5.95 21.65 2.05
C ILE A 266 -6.70 22.53 3.04
N VAL A 267 -7.44 23.54 2.56
CA VAL A 267 -8.22 24.46 3.41
C VAL A 267 -9.22 23.71 4.28
N VAL A 268 -10.02 22.83 3.67
CA VAL A 268 -11.05 22.06 4.39
C VAL A 268 -10.42 21.14 5.44
N ARG A 269 -9.30 20.48 5.13
CA ARG A 269 -8.63 19.62 6.10
C ARG A 269 -7.95 20.43 7.22
N SER A 270 -7.43 21.62 6.94
CA SER A 270 -6.98 22.54 8.00
C SER A 270 -8.11 22.93 8.95
N GLN A 271 -9.30 23.21 8.41
CA GLN A 271 -10.49 23.53 9.21
C GLN A 271 -10.98 22.34 10.04
N PHE A 272 -10.89 21.13 9.49
CA PHE A 272 -11.17 19.90 10.22
C PHE A 272 -10.30 19.79 11.49
N HIS A 273 -9.05 20.24 11.42
CA HIS A 273 -8.12 20.25 12.55
C HIS A 273 -8.11 21.57 13.35
N GLY A 274 -9.19 22.35 13.27
CA GLY A 274 -9.44 23.50 14.16
C GLY A 274 -8.87 24.83 13.69
N LEU A 275 -8.26 24.89 12.51
CA LEU A 275 -7.79 26.15 11.92
C LEU A 275 -8.93 26.89 11.22
N ASN A 276 -8.78 28.20 11.03
CA ASN A 276 -9.75 28.98 10.26
C ASN A 276 -9.45 28.94 8.74
N ALA A 277 -10.37 29.45 7.93
CA ALA A 277 -10.26 29.45 6.47
C ALA A 277 -9.01 30.18 5.95
N THR A 278 -8.66 31.32 6.56
CA THR A 278 -7.46 32.10 6.20
C THR A 278 -6.19 31.32 6.49
N GLN A 279 -6.09 30.70 7.65
CA GLN A 279 -4.96 29.84 8.02
C GLN A 279 -4.81 28.66 7.05
N GLY A 280 -5.94 28.01 6.68
CA GLY A 280 -5.94 26.98 5.65
C GLY A 280 -5.45 27.49 4.29
N ALA A 281 -5.85 28.70 3.90
CA ALA A 281 -5.41 29.33 2.64
C ALA A 281 -3.92 29.72 2.68
N GLN A 282 -3.40 30.13 3.84
CA GLN A 282 -1.97 30.37 4.04
C GLN A 282 -1.17 29.07 3.87
N ILE A 283 -1.61 27.97 4.49
CA ILE A 283 -0.98 26.64 4.29
C ILE A 283 -1.04 26.23 2.82
N ALA A 284 -2.19 26.34 2.15
CA ALA A 284 -2.30 26.03 0.72
C ALA A 284 -1.34 26.89 -0.12
N SER A 285 -1.16 28.17 0.22
CA SER A 285 -0.22 29.08 -0.45
C SER A 285 1.23 28.66 -0.24
N TYR A 286 1.58 28.23 0.97
CA TYR A 286 2.88 27.63 1.27
C TYR A 286 3.14 26.38 0.43
N ILE A 287 2.20 25.43 0.39
CA ILE A 287 2.33 24.22 -0.45
C ILE A 287 2.52 24.57 -1.94
N ARG A 288 1.81 25.58 -2.46
CA ARG A 288 2.00 26.03 -3.86
C ARG A 288 3.36 26.67 -4.11
N SER A 289 3.98 27.27 -3.10
CA SER A 289 5.32 27.85 -3.21
C SER A 289 6.41 26.79 -3.40
N LEU A 290 6.14 25.53 -3.03
CA LEU A 290 7.06 24.40 -3.18
C LEU A 290 7.41 24.10 -4.65
N LYS A 291 6.64 24.61 -5.61
CA LYS A 291 7.00 24.56 -7.05
C LYS A 291 8.36 25.18 -7.38
N ASN A 292 8.87 26.05 -6.50
CA ASN A 292 10.19 26.66 -6.65
C ASN A 292 11.33 25.72 -6.19
N GLN A 293 11.00 24.62 -5.53
CA GLN A 293 11.93 23.66 -4.92
C GLN A 293 11.83 22.27 -5.56
N TYR A 294 10.66 21.88 -6.05
CA TYR A 294 10.38 20.55 -6.58
C TYR A 294 9.88 20.60 -8.03
N PRO A 295 10.13 19.56 -8.83
CA PRO A 295 9.62 19.48 -10.19
C PRO A 295 8.09 19.45 -10.22
N THR A 296 7.50 20.00 -11.28
CA THR A 296 6.06 19.91 -11.53
C THR A 296 5.62 18.44 -11.49
N PRO A 297 4.65 18.07 -10.66
CA PRO A 297 4.20 16.68 -10.58
C PRO A 297 3.51 16.23 -11.88
N GLY A 298 3.77 14.99 -12.29
CA GLY A 298 3.09 14.36 -13.42
C GLY A 298 1.57 14.23 -13.26
N ALA A 299 0.90 13.92 -14.38
CA ALA A 299 -0.57 13.84 -14.46
C ALA A 299 -1.20 12.79 -13.54
N ASN A 300 -0.51 11.67 -13.32
CA ASN A 300 -0.98 10.60 -12.44
C ASN A 300 -0.81 10.91 -10.95
N CYS A 301 -0.03 11.93 -10.59
CA CYS A 301 0.18 12.31 -9.21
C CYS A 301 -1.10 12.96 -8.66
N ARG A 302 -2.00 12.14 -8.13
CA ARG A 302 -3.31 12.53 -7.57
C ARG A 302 -3.52 11.78 -6.26
N PRO A 303 -4.23 12.35 -5.27
CA PRO A 303 -4.35 11.72 -3.96
C PRO A 303 -5.19 10.44 -3.98
N TRP A 304 -6.00 10.22 -5.03
CA TRP A 304 -6.81 9.02 -5.25
C TRP A 304 -6.14 7.98 -6.16
N ASN A 305 -5.02 8.33 -6.80
CA ASN A 305 -4.25 7.38 -7.58
C ASN A 305 -3.25 6.69 -6.64
N PRO A 306 -3.19 5.35 -6.59
CA PRO A 306 -2.28 4.66 -5.70
C PRO A 306 -0.81 4.92 -6.07
N PRO A 307 0.04 5.32 -5.10
CA PRO A 307 1.46 5.40 -5.33
C PRO A 307 2.03 4.06 -5.82
N TYR A 308 2.90 4.13 -6.81
CA TYR A 308 3.55 2.97 -7.44
C TYR A 308 2.60 1.89 -7.99
N GLN A 309 1.33 2.23 -8.29
CA GLN A 309 0.45 1.31 -9.03
C GLN A 309 1.17 0.83 -10.29
N PRO A 310 1.43 -0.49 -10.44
CA PRO A 310 2.22 -0.99 -11.55
C PRO A 310 1.40 -0.92 -12.85
N GLY A 311 2.11 -0.69 -13.96
CA GLY A 311 1.51 -0.62 -15.28
C GLY A 311 2.51 -0.10 -16.32
N PRO A 312 2.16 -0.21 -17.62
CA PRO A 312 3.06 0.12 -18.71
C PRO A 312 3.55 1.57 -18.65
N GLY A 313 4.85 1.75 -18.81
CA GLY A 313 5.53 3.03 -18.84
C GLY A 313 5.98 3.56 -17.47
N LEU A 314 5.74 2.84 -16.37
CA LEU A 314 6.06 3.32 -15.02
C LEU A 314 7.56 3.60 -14.82
N ASP A 315 8.45 2.67 -15.20
CA ASP A 315 9.90 2.84 -15.09
C ASP A 315 10.46 3.77 -16.19
N SER A 316 9.67 4.03 -17.25
CA SER A 316 10.04 5.00 -18.29
C SER A 316 9.75 6.46 -17.89
N ALA A 317 8.83 6.68 -16.94
CA ALA A 317 8.53 8.01 -16.40
C ALA A 317 9.75 8.57 -15.65
N PRO A 318 9.96 9.90 -15.54
CA PRO A 318 11.04 10.46 -14.72
C PRO A 318 11.03 9.88 -13.29
N VAL A 319 12.21 9.72 -12.66
CA VAL A 319 12.30 9.19 -11.28
C VAL A 319 11.44 10.00 -10.32
N SER A 320 11.37 11.32 -10.51
CA SER A 320 10.53 12.21 -9.72
C SER A 320 9.07 11.81 -9.78
N ASP A 321 8.56 11.26 -10.88
CA ASP A 321 7.16 10.85 -11.05
C ASP A 321 6.91 9.35 -10.83
N TRP A 322 7.94 8.57 -10.55
CA TRP A 322 7.80 7.12 -10.33
C TRP A 322 6.83 6.81 -9.19
N THR A 323 6.89 7.59 -8.11
CA THR A 323 5.97 7.46 -6.97
C THR A 323 4.50 7.66 -7.34
N CYS A 324 4.20 8.37 -8.43
CA CYS A 324 2.82 8.64 -8.83
C CYS A 324 2.10 7.43 -9.42
N GLY A 325 2.85 6.36 -9.76
CA GLY A 325 2.31 5.15 -10.34
C GLY A 325 1.71 5.34 -11.75
N ALA A 326 1.25 4.22 -12.31
CA ALA A 326 0.52 4.20 -13.58
C ALA A 326 -0.95 4.66 -13.45
N GLY A 327 -1.41 4.96 -12.23
CA GLY A 327 -2.75 5.44 -11.93
C GLY A 327 -3.83 4.36 -11.97
N LEU A 328 -5.08 4.74 -11.66
CA LEU A 328 -6.21 3.81 -11.59
C LEU A 328 -6.53 3.10 -12.91
N GLY A 329 -6.14 3.68 -14.05
CA GLY A 329 -6.32 3.06 -15.37
C GLY A 329 -5.48 1.78 -15.58
N ALA A 330 -4.46 1.57 -14.75
CA ALA A 330 -3.64 0.35 -14.75
C ALA A 330 -4.13 -0.71 -13.75
N VAL A 331 -5.24 -0.48 -13.05
CA VAL A 331 -5.89 -1.50 -12.23
C VAL A 331 -6.77 -2.35 -13.14
N SER A 332 -6.41 -3.62 -13.31
CA SER A 332 -7.21 -4.53 -14.12
C SER A 332 -8.49 -4.96 -13.38
N GLU A 333 -9.61 -5.06 -14.09
CA GLU A 333 -10.82 -5.67 -13.52
C GLU A 333 -10.73 -7.20 -13.50
N ASN A 334 -9.99 -7.79 -14.45
CA ASN A 334 -9.80 -9.23 -14.54
C ASN A 334 -8.31 -9.60 -14.43
N ASP A 335 -7.99 -10.50 -13.50
CA ASP A 335 -6.61 -10.95 -13.26
C ASP A 335 -6.00 -11.65 -14.48
N LEU A 336 -6.82 -12.31 -15.31
CA LEU A 336 -6.33 -12.96 -16.53
C LEU A 336 -5.86 -11.96 -17.60
N ASP A 337 -6.33 -10.72 -17.59
CA ASP A 337 -5.91 -9.71 -18.57
C ASP A 337 -4.42 -9.37 -18.43
N THR A 338 -3.85 -9.59 -17.23
CA THR A 338 -2.43 -9.43 -16.94
C THR A 338 -1.54 -10.38 -17.75
N LEU A 339 -2.06 -11.52 -18.23
CA LEU A 339 -1.31 -12.45 -19.07
C LEU A 339 -0.80 -11.80 -20.36
N ALA A 340 -1.55 -10.84 -20.94
CA ALA A 340 -1.15 -10.17 -22.16
C ALA A 340 0.11 -9.31 -21.97
N SER A 341 0.38 -8.85 -20.76
CA SER A 341 1.62 -8.13 -20.42
C SER A 341 2.82 -9.05 -20.25
N ILE A 342 2.60 -10.31 -19.85
CA ILE A 342 3.66 -11.32 -19.71
C ILE A 342 3.94 -12.00 -21.05
N PHE A 343 2.87 -12.29 -21.81
CA PHE A 343 2.87 -13.04 -23.06
C PHE A 343 2.20 -12.22 -24.17
N PRO A 344 2.88 -11.19 -24.73
CA PRO A 344 2.27 -10.26 -25.69
C PRO A 344 1.79 -10.91 -27.00
N ASN A 345 2.34 -12.07 -27.35
CA ASN A 345 1.93 -12.85 -28.52
C ASN A 345 0.75 -13.81 -28.24
N GLY A 346 0.15 -13.74 -27.06
CA GLY A 346 -0.99 -14.56 -26.63
C GLY A 346 -0.66 -16.01 -26.26
N ALA A 347 0.42 -16.58 -26.79
CA ALA A 347 0.91 -17.90 -26.42
C ALA A 347 1.86 -17.83 -25.21
N VAL A 348 1.63 -18.69 -24.21
CA VAL A 348 2.57 -18.84 -23.09
C VAL A 348 3.92 -19.28 -23.64
N ASN A 349 4.93 -18.46 -23.37
CA ASN A 349 6.30 -18.72 -23.77
C ASN A 349 7.18 -18.91 -22.54
N ARG A 350 7.65 -20.15 -22.37
CA ARG A 350 8.57 -20.56 -21.31
C ARG A 350 9.79 -19.64 -21.16
N SER A 351 10.34 -19.11 -22.25
CA SER A 351 11.54 -18.26 -22.18
C SER A 351 11.29 -16.91 -21.51
N LEU A 352 10.04 -16.41 -21.50
CA LEU A 352 9.68 -15.14 -20.85
C LEU A 352 9.54 -15.27 -19.33
N VAL A 353 9.48 -16.50 -18.82
CA VAL A 353 9.30 -16.82 -17.40
C VAL A 353 10.42 -17.73 -16.88
N ALA A 354 11.61 -17.63 -17.50
CA ALA A 354 12.79 -18.36 -17.06
C ALA A 354 13.25 -17.89 -15.67
N THR A 355 13.78 -18.80 -14.86
CA THR A 355 14.28 -18.54 -13.51
C THR A 355 15.47 -17.58 -13.51
N LYS A 356 16.33 -17.66 -14.52
CA LYS A 356 17.48 -16.77 -14.70
C LYS A 356 17.11 -15.36 -15.14
N SER A 357 15.91 -15.17 -15.70
CA SER A 357 15.42 -13.86 -16.11
C SER A 357 15.03 -13.00 -14.90
N GLN A 358 14.62 -11.77 -15.16
CA GLN A 358 14.14 -10.84 -14.16
C GLN A 358 12.90 -10.13 -14.69
N ILE A 359 11.73 -10.55 -14.22
CA ILE A 359 10.46 -9.93 -14.58
C ILE A 359 10.37 -8.57 -13.91
N ASN A 360 10.00 -7.56 -14.69
CA ASN A 360 9.73 -6.23 -14.16
C ASN A 360 8.26 -6.10 -13.77
N LEU A 361 7.96 -6.39 -12.50
CA LEU A 361 6.59 -6.31 -11.98
C LEU A 361 6.00 -4.89 -12.02
N ARG A 362 6.84 -3.84 -12.09
CA ARG A 362 6.40 -2.43 -12.10
C ARG A 362 5.73 -2.04 -13.40
N GLU A 363 5.99 -2.78 -14.47
CA GLU A 363 5.44 -2.56 -15.81
C GLU A 363 4.16 -3.37 -16.07
N ILE A 364 3.73 -4.18 -15.10
CA ILE A 364 2.66 -5.16 -15.28
C ILE A 364 1.39 -4.71 -14.52
N PRO A 365 0.30 -4.38 -15.22
CA PRO A 365 -1.00 -4.14 -14.59
C PRO A 365 -1.43 -5.33 -13.75
N ILE A 366 -2.02 -5.07 -12.59
CA ILE A 366 -2.54 -6.11 -11.70
C ILE A 366 -4.00 -5.85 -11.38
N ALA A 367 -4.74 -6.91 -11.08
CA ALA A 367 -6.14 -6.80 -10.69
C ALA A 367 -6.33 -6.52 -9.20
N LEU A 368 -5.47 -5.64 -8.67
CA LEU A 368 -5.46 -5.14 -7.30
C LEU A 368 -5.14 -3.64 -7.30
N GLN A 369 -6.07 -2.83 -6.79
CA GLN A 369 -5.80 -1.43 -6.46
C GLN A 369 -4.85 -1.40 -5.26
N LEU A 370 -3.69 -0.74 -5.37
CA LEU A 370 -2.81 -0.46 -4.23
C LEU A 370 -3.40 0.67 -3.35
N PRO A 371 -2.91 0.90 -2.11
CA PRO A 371 -3.45 1.93 -1.23
C PRO A 371 -3.22 3.33 -1.82
N ASP A 372 -4.24 4.20 -1.78
CA ASP A 372 -4.07 5.61 -2.17
C ASP A 372 -3.27 6.42 -1.13
N TRP A 373 -2.85 7.65 -1.45
CA TRP A 373 -1.97 8.42 -0.56
C TRP A 373 -2.56 8.64 0.84
N ASN A 374 -3.88 8.77 0.98
CA ASN A 374 -4.49 8.95 2.29
C ASN A 374 -4.32 7.71 3.19
N HIS A 375 -4.10 6.54 2.59
CA HIS A 375 -3.85 5.29 3.31
C HIS A 375 -2.35 4.99 3.50
N TRP A 376 -1.46 5.86 3.03
CA TRP A 376 -0.04 5.88 3.42
C TRP A 376 0.20 6.76 4.64
N VAL A 377 -0.57 7.84 4.77
CA VAL A 377 -0.45 8.83 5.85
C VAL A 377 -1.06 8.26 7.14
N PRO A 378 -0.41 8.40 8.31
CA PRO A 378 -0.95 7.93 9.58
C PRO A 378 -2.23 8.66 9.96
N HIS A 379 -3.28 7.90 10.32
CA HIS A 379 -4.50 8.46 10.91
C HIS A 379 -4.24 8.97 12.34
N VAL A 380 -3.45 8.23 13.11
CA VAL A 380 -3.02 8.60 14.47
C VAL A 380 -1.50 8.71 14.46
N HIS A 381 -0.97 9.89 14.78
CA HIS A 381 0.47 10.07 14.86
C HIS A 381 1.04 9.37 16.09
N PRO A 382 2.27 8.82 16.05
CA PRO A 382 2.90 8.21 17.22
C PRO A 382 3.04 9.11 18.46
N LYS A 383 3.15 10.44 18.28
CA LYS A 383 3.10 11.41 19.40
C LYS A 383 1.76 11.35 20.12
N ASP A 384 0.65 11.26 19.39
CA ASP A 384 -0.69 11.19 19.98
C ASP A 384 -1.00 9.79 20.52
N ALA A 385 -0.48 8.74 19.87
CA ALA A 385 -0.66 7.36 20.28
C ALA A 385 0.13 6.98 21.55
N TRP A 386 1.36 7.45 21.68
CA TRP A 386 2.31 6.97 22.70
C TRP A 386 2.94 8.08 23.55
N GLY A 387 2.71 9.36 23.23
CA GLY A 387 3.25 10.51 23.96
C GLY A 387 4.77 10.44 24.09
N ASP A 388 5.24 10.65 25.33
CA ASP A 388 6.66 10.71 25.66
C ASP A 388 7.44 9.43 25.35
N TYR A 389 6.76 8.28 25.30
CA TYR A 389 7.41 7.03 24.91
C TYR A 389 7.92 7.11 23.47
N PHE A 390 7.12 7.65 22.55
CA PHE A 390 7.56 7.85 21.17
C PHE A 390 8.55 9.01 21.05
N THR A 391 8.27 10.17 21.66
CA THR A 391 9.13 11.36 21.48
C THR A 391 10.57 11.10 21.93
N ASN A 392 10.76 10.26 22.96
CA ASN A 392 12.06 9.86 23.49
C ASN A 392 12.63 8.57 22.89
N SER A 393 11.94 7.93 21.94
CA SER A 393 12.38 6.67 21.34
C SER A 393 13.56 6.84 20.37
N ASN A 394 14.28 5.75 20.15
CA ASN A 394 15.29 5.68 19.08
C ASN A 394 14.66 5.82 17.68
N VAL A 395 13.42 5.36 17.50
CA VAL A 395 12.68 5.52 16.23
C VAL A 395 12.55 7.00 15.86
N ASN A 396 12.16 7.84 16.82
CA ASN A 396 12.09 9.29 16.61
C ASN A 396 13.48 9.92 16.47
N LYS A 397 14.43 9.54 17.32
CA LYS A 397 15.80 10.11 17.30
C LYS A 397 16.55 9.84 15.98
N MET A 398 16.48 8.62 15.47
CA MET A 398 17.15 8.23 14.22
C MET A 398 16.59 8.92 12.98
N TYR A 399 15.33 9.40 13.04
CA TYR A 399 14.70 10.15 11.95
C TYR A 399 14.73 11.67 12.16
N ALA A 400 14.11 12.17 13.22
CA ALA A 400 13.94 13.59 13.50
C ALA A 400 15.11 14.23 14.27
N GLY A 401 16.00 13.42 14.86
CA GLY A 401 17.10 13.92 15.69
C GLY A 401 16.66 14.45 17.06
N GLN A 402 15.41 14.16 17.44
CA GLN A 402 14.77 14.67 18.67
C GLN A 402 14.66 13.58 19.74
N GLY A 403 14.44 14.02 20.99
CA GLY A 403 14.23 13.13 22.13
C GLY A 403 15.50 12.67 22.85
N THR A 404 15.32 11.82 23.86
CA THR A 404 16.41 11.33 24.74
C THR A 404 16.91 9.92 24.41
N GLY A 405 16.49 9.34 23.28
CA GLY A 405 16.96 8.02 22.83
C GLY A 405 18.49 7.95 22.76
N ASN A 406 19.08 6.76 22.81
CA ASN A 406 20.53 6.57 22.84
C ASN A 406 21.15 6.36 21.45
N ALA A 407 20.36 6.41 20.36
CA ALA A 407 20.88 6.32 19.00
C ALA A 407 21.96 7.37 18.73
N THR A 408 23.02 6.96 18.04
CA THR A 408 24.21 7.79 17.75
C THR A 408 24.24 8.33 16.31
N TYR A 409 23.23 7.98 15.50
CA TYR A 409 23.10 8.43 14.11
C TYR A 409 21.71 9.01 13.83
N ASN A 410 21.61 9.78 12.75
CA ASN A 410 20.36 10.30 12.21
C ASN A 410 20.40 10.14 10.68
N MET A 411 19.44 9.40 10.09
CA MET A 411 19.49 9.00 8.68
C MET A 411 19.47 10.21 7.74
N ARG A 412 18.63 11.21 8.03
CA ARG A 412 18.55 12.43 7.22
C ARG A 412 19.86 13.19 7.24
N SER A 413 20.52 13.27 8.39
CA SER A 413 21.84 13.89 8.53
C SER A 413 22.93 13.11 7.76
N GLN A 414 22.92 11.77 7.83
CA GLN A 414 23.86 10.93 7.08
C GLN A 414 23.68 11.10 5.57
N LEU A 415 22.42 11.11 5.09
CA LEU A 415 22.08 11.34 3.69
C LEU A 415 22.45 12.75 3.21
N ALA A 416 22.19 13.78 4.02
CA ALA A 416 22.56 15.16 3.68
C ALA A 416 24.08 15.36 3.59
N GLN A 417 24.85 14.76 4.50
CA GLN A 417 26.31 14.92 4.56
C GLN A 417 27.04 14.03 3.53
N GLY A 418 26.62 12.77 3.40
CA GLY A 418 27.25 11.79 2.51
C GLY A 418 26.74 11.83 1.06
N GLY A 419 25.58 12.45 0.83
CA GLY A 419 24.98 12.62 -0.49
C GLY A 419 24.81 11.31 -1.26
N VAL A 420 24.96 11.41 -2.59
CA VAL A 420 24.81 10.27 -3.51
C VAL A 420 25.79 9.13 -3.18
N SER A 421 27.02 9.42 -2.74
CA SER A 421 28.00 8.38 -2.37
C SER A 421 27.51 7.52 -1.21
N TYR A 422 26.92 8.13 -0.18
CA TYR A 422 26.33 7.39 0.93
C TYR A 422 25.04 6.66 0.51
N ALA A 423 24.17 7.32 -0.26
CA ALA A 423 22.94 6.69 -0.78
C ALA A 423 23.21 5.48 -1.68
N GLN A 424 24.33 5.46 -2.40
CA GLN A 424 24.79 4.34 -3.22
C GLN A 424 25.62 3.32 -2.43
N GLY A 425 25.79 3.47 -1.12
CA GLY A 425 26.59 2.58 -0.29
C GLY A 425 28.10 2.60 -0.58
N LYS A 426 28.63 3.65 -1.21
CA LYS A 426 30.08 3.81 -1.46
C LYS A 426 30.80 4.32 -0.21
N THR A 427 30.11 5.10 0.61
CA THR A 427 30.62 5.65 1.87
C THR A 427 29.60 5.39 2.97
N GLY A 428 29.97 4.66 4.03
CA GLY A 428 29.02 4.29 5.08
C GLY A 428 28.12 3.10 4.70
N ASN A 429 27.10 2.83 5.52
CA ASN A 429 26.25 1.66 5.37
C ASN A 429 24.77 2.01 5.60
N ILE A 430 24.14 2.55 4.55
CA ILE A 430 22.70 2.89 4.56
C ILE A 430 21.80 1.67 4.86
N PHE A 431 22.25 0.45 4.56
CA PHE A 431 21.49 -0.78 4.86
C PHE A 431 21.41 -1.01 6.37
N ASN A 432 22.52 -0.86 7.09
CA ASN A 432 22.53 -0.98 8.56
C ASN A 432 21.69 0.12 9.21
N ASP A 433 21.80 1.36 8.74
CA ASP A 433 21.08 2.48 9.33
C ASP A 433 19.56 2.32 9.14
N LEU A 434 19.11 1.91 7.95
CA LEU A 434 17.70 1.58 7.73
C LEU A 434 17.26 0.32 8.50
N TYR A 435 18.14 -0.67 8.62
CA TYR A 435 17.85 -1.90 9.38
C TYR A 435 17.60 -1.58 10.85
N TYR A 436 18.53 -0.91 11.52
CA TYR A 436 18.40 -0.62 12.95
C TYR A 436 17.31 0.39 13.27
N TRP A 437 16.96 1.28 12.33
CA TRP A 437 15.78 2.11 12.50
C TRP A 437 14.49 1.30 12.43
N GLY A 438 14.41 0.38 11.48
CA GLY A 438 13.36 -0.61 11.39
C GLY A 438 13.22 -1.49 12.64
N ASP A 439 14.33 -2.05 13.07
CA ASP A 439 14.48 -2.88 14.27
C ASP A 439 14.01 -2.13 15.52
N ALA A 440 14.38 -0.84 15.67
CA ALA A 440 13.91 -0.01 16.76
C ALA A 440 12.37 0.12 16.79
N PHE A 441 11.68 0.08 15.64
CA PHE A 441 10.22 -0.01 15.61
C PHE A 441 9.76 -1.41 16.07
N GLY A 442 10.36 -2.46 15.51
CA GLY A 442 10.10 -3.86 15.86
C GLY A 442 10.18 -4.10 17.37
N ASP A 443 11.29 -3.74 17.98
CA ASP A 443 11.63 -4.02 19.37
C ASP A 443 10.86 -3.18 20.39
N ASN A 444 10.22 -2.08 20.00
CA ASN A 444 9.64 -1.13 20.96
C ASN A 444 8.13 -0.91 20.76
N PHE A 445 7.63 -1.09 19.53
CA PHE A 445 6.23 -0.80 19.20
C PHE A 445 5.46 -2.00 18.66
N THR A 446 6.13 -3.11 18.29
CA THR A 446 5.39 -4.34 17.89
C THR A 446 4.98 -5.17 19.11
N PRO A 447 3.88 -5.93 19.04
CA PRO A 447 3.36 -6.57 20.25
C PRO A 447 3.73 -8.06 20.35
N PRO A 448 3.80 -8.62 21.58
CA PRO A 448 3.84 -7.91 22.85
C PRO A 448 5.28 -7.84 23.38
N ASN A 449 5.79 -6.61 23.53
CA ASN A 449 6.64 -6.32 24.67
C ASN A 449 5.76 -6.37 25.93
N GLU A 450 5.91 -7.47 26.66
CA GLU A 450 5.58 -7.69 28.07
C GLU A 450 4.19 -7.20 28.58
N GLY A 451 3.22 -8.13 28.68
CA GLY A 451 2.18 -8.05 29.71
C GLY A 451 0.71 -8.16 29.30
N THR A 452 0.36 -8.14 28.01
CA THR A 452 -1.04 -8.30 27.58
C THR A 452 -1.22 -9.57 26.74
N SER A 453 -1.67 -10.64 27.39
CA SER A 453 -2.43 -11.69 26.69
C SER A 453 -3.84 -11.16 26.44
N GLY A 454 -4.15 -10.76 25.20
CA GLY A 454 -5.48 -10.27 24.79
C GLY A 454 -5.53 -9.78 23.34
N SER A 455 -6.72 -9.81 22.72
CA SER A 455 -7.02 -9.18 21.43
C SER A 455 -6.84 -7.66 21.53
N TYR A 456 -6.18 -7.02 20.54
CA TYR A 456 -6.11 -5.54 20.50
C TYR A 456 -7.52 -4.94 20.46
N THR A 457 -7.71 -3.84 21.18
CA THR A 457 -8.85 -2.94 20.91
C THR A 457 -8.66 -2.26 19.55
N ILE A 458 -9.72 -1.75 18.93
CA ILE A 458 -9.63 -1.02 17.66
C ILE A 458 -8.66 0.17 17.78
N ALA A 459 -8.75 0.96 18.85
CA ALA A 459 -7.86 2.09 19.10
C ALA A 459 -6.37 1.66 19.19
N GLN A 460 -6.07 0.49 19.78
CA GLN A 460 -4.70 -0.03 19.80
C GLN A 460 -4.21 -0.45 18.41
N GLN A 461 -5.10 -1.03 17.59
CA GLN A 461 -4.79 -1.34 16.19
C GLN A 461 -4.50 -0.03 15.42
N GLU A 462 -5.33 1.00 15.58
CA GLU A 462 -5.16 2.31 14.94
C GLU A 462 -3.84 2.98 15.33
N SER A 463 -3.49 3.00 16.62
CA SER A 463 -2.21 3.52 17.11
C SER A 463 -1.00 2.80 16.53
N LEU A 464 -1.03 1.46 16.50
CA LEU A 464 0.07 0.67 15.95
C LEU A 464 0.18 0.81 14.43
N TYR A 465 -0.96 0.76 13.72
CA TYR A 465 -1.01 0.94 12.28
C TYR A 465 -0.51 2.32 11.87
N GLY A 466 -0.95 3.38 12.57
CA GLY A 466 -0.45 4.74 12.39
C GLY A 466 1.06 4.86 12.64
N THR A 467 1.61 4.11 13.58
CA THR A 467 3.06 4.10 13.82
C THR A 467 3.85 3.43 12.69
N ALA A 468 3.34 2.32 12.16
CA ALA A 468 3.93 1.67 10.99
C ALA A 468 3.83 2.56 9.73
N GLN A 469 2.68 3.19 9.51
CA GLN A 469 2.45 4.17 8.43
C GLN A 469 3.39 5.38 8.56
N TRP A 470 3.62 5.88 9.77
CA TRP A 470 4.59 6.96 9.99
C TRP A 470 5.99 6.56 9.54
N GLN A 471 6.50 5.38 9.92
CA GLN A 471 7.82 4.92 9.47
C GLN A 471 7.88 4.76 7.95
N LEU A 472 6.80 4.25 7.33
CA LEU A 472 6.69 4.14 5.88
C LEU A 472 6.72 5.50 5.19
N LEU A 473 5.91 6.45 5.65
CA LEU A 473 5.88 7.81 5.11
C LEU A 473 7.24 8.50 5.24
N LYS A 474 7.90 8.36 6.40
CA LYS A 474 9.22 8.94 6.61
C LYS A 474 10.29 8.27 5.75
N SER A 475 10.13 6.99 5.43
CA SER A 475 10.96 6.29 4.43
C SER A 475 10.74 6.83 3.02
N TRP A 476 9.47 7.03 2.63
CA TRP A 476 9.12 7.68 1.36
C TRP A 476 9.71 9.09 1.28
N GLU A 477 9.64 9.86 2.37
CA GLU A 477 10.18 11.22 2.43
C GLU A 477 11.69 11.24 2.18
N LEU A 478 12.44 10.35 2.84
CA LEU A 478 13.88 10.17 2.55
C LEU A 478 14.12 9.73 1.10
N ALA A 479 13.27 8.86 0.56
CA ALA A 479 13.41 8.38 -0.80
C ALA A 479 13.25 9.49 -1.84
N GLN A 480 12.27 10.38 -1.64
CA GLN A 480 12.03 11.51 -2.52
C GLN A 480 13.10 12.60 -2.37
N GLU A 481 13.47 12.97 -1.13
CA GLU A 481 14.42 14.06 -0.89
C GLU A 481 15.83 13.74 -1.40
N TYR A 482 16.26 12.48 -1.29
CA TYR A 482 17.64 12.07 -1.61
C TYR A 482 17.74 11.22 -2.87
N SER A 483 16.68 11.14 -3.67
CA SER A 483 16.64 10.34 -4.91
C SER A 483 17.08 8.89 -4.67
N LEU A 484 16.62 8.29 -3.57
CA LEU A 484 17.01 6.93 -3.21
C LEU A 484 16.51 5.92 -4.23
N GLU A 485 15.39 6.20 -4.88
CA GLU A 485 14.74 5.29 -5.82
C GLU A 485 15.61 4.94 -7.05
N GLN A 486 16.53 5.82 -7.42
CA GLN A 486 17.57 5.56 -8.44
C GLN A 486 18.92 5.14 -7.83
N SER A 487 19.18 5.44 -6.56
CA SER A 487 20.48 5.21 -5.92
C SER A 487 20.57 3.84 -5.24
N CYS A 488 19.47 3.35 -4.68
CA CYS A 488 19.39 2.09 -3.95
C CYS A 488 19.73 0.85 -4.79
N PRO A 489 19.39 0.77 -6.09
CA PRO A 489 19.92 -0.29 -6.94
C PRO A 489 21.45 -0.41 -6.89
N SER A 490 22.16 0.73 -6.88
CA SER A 490 23.62 0.73 -6.74
C SER A 490 24.07 0.33 -5.32
N ALA A 491 23.30 0.69 -4.29
CA ALA A 491 23.60 0.28 -2.92
C ALA A 491 23.46 -1.24 -2.72
N TRP A 492 22.46 -1.87 -3.35
CA TRP A 492 22.32 -3.33 -3.39
C TRP A 492 23.57 -3.99 -4.00
N VAL A 493 24.09 -3.45 -5.11
CA VAL A 493 25.34 -3.95 -5.72
C VAL A 493 26.54 -3.72 -4.80
N ASN A 494 26.72 -2.51 -4.30
CA ASN A 494 27.95 -2.13 -3.57
C ASN A 494 28.04 -2.75 -2.17
N LEU A 495 26.92 -2.90 -1.46
CA LEU A 495 26.91 -3.41 -0.08
C LEU A 495 26.57 -4.90 0.00
N GLN A 496 25.72 -5.40 -0.90
CA GLN A 496 25.22 -6.78 -0.84
C GLN A 496 25.69 -7.66 -2.00
N HIS A 497 26.49 -7.12 -2.93
CA HIS A 497 26.94 -7.83 -4.13
C HIS A 497 25.77 -8.41 -4.92
N ALA A 498 24.64 -7.69 -4.93
CA ALA A 498 23.41 -8.13 -5.52
C ALA A 498 23.57 -8.38 -7.04
N PRO A 499 23.28 -9.59 -7.54
CA PRO A 499 23.52 -9.94 -8.94
C PRO A 499 22.39 -9.50 -9.88
N LYS A 500 21.24 -9.08 -9.35
CA LYS A 500 20.04 -8.72 -10.11
C LYS A 500 19.48 -7.35 -9.70
N PRO A 501 20.27 -6.27 -9.72
CA PRO A 501 19.79 -4.94 -9.35
C PRO A 501 18.61 -4.52 -10.21
N GLU A 502 17.53 -4.08 -9.56
CA GLU A 502 16.40 -3.46 -10.24
C GLU A 502 16.80 -2.12 -10.87
N ALA A 503 16.09 -1.67 -11.90
CA ALA A 503 16.32 -0.34 -12.47
C ALA A 503 15.97 0.79 -11.47
N ARG A 504 14.99 0.53 -10.60
CA ARG A 504 14.53 1.41 -9.52
C ARG A 504 14.15 0.59 -8.31
N GLY A 505 14.33 1.15 -7.12
CA GLY A 505 13.93 0.46 -5.90
C GLY A 505 14.33 1.19 -4.63
N TRP A 506 13.91 0.65 -3.49
CA TRP A 506 14.24 1.14 -2.16
C TRP A 506 15.42 0.38 -1.56
N CYS A 507 16.04 0.97 -0.55
CA CYS A 507 17.25 0.47 0.09
C CYS A 507 16.94 -0.45 1.27
N GLY A 508 17.89 -1.31 1.59
CA GLY A 508 17.94 -2.01 2.88
C GLY A 508 17.21 -3.34 2.91
N TYR A 509 17.59 -4.17 3.89
CA TYR A 509 16.90 -5.43 4.18
C TYR A 509 15.60 -5.23 4.95
N TRP A 510 15.46 -4.13 5.69
CA TRP A 510 14.28 -3.95 6.52
C TRP A 510 13.02 -3.72 5.70
N ARG A 511 11.98 -4.45 6.07
CA ARG A 511 10.75 -4.62 5.28
C ARG A 511 9.72 -3.56 5.67
N VAL A 512 10.10 -2.27 5.62
CA VAL A 512 9.24 -1.18 6.12
C VAL A 512 7.83 -1.29 5.54
N ILE A 513 7.71 -1.51 4.23
CA ILE A 513 6.43 -1.62 3.52
C ILE A 513 5.67 -2.88 3.95
N PHE A 514 6.35 -4.02 3.94
CA PHE A 514 5.78 -5.31 4.35
C PHE A 514 5.22 -5.28 5.79
N ASN A 515 5.94 -4.60 6.68
CA ASN A 515 5.62 -4.52 8.11
C ASN A 515 4.42 -3.61 8.42
N VAL A 516 3.94 -2.79 7.48
CA VAL A 516 2.65 -2.07 7.63
C VAL A 516 1.46 -3.02 7.54
N SER A 517 1.61 -4.18 6.89
CA SER A 517 0.53 -5.14 6.70
C SER A 517 -0.14 -5.52 8.03
N PRO A 518 -1.48 -5.45 8.13
CA PRO A 518 -2.18 -5.83 9.36
C PRO A 518 -2.00 -7.32 9.72
N HIS A 519 -1.63 -8.15 8.75
CA HIS A 519 -1.21 -9.52 9.00
C HIS A 519 0.13 -9.57 9.77
N ILE A 520 1.12 -8.74 9.43
CA ILE A 520 2.40 -8.69 10.14
C ILE A 520 2.27 -8.00 11.50
N LEU A 521 1.42 -6.99 11.60
CA LEU A 521 1.04 -6.37 12.88
C LEU A 521 0.17 -7.29 13.75
N ASN A 522 -0.17 -8.49 13.26
CA ASN A 522 -0.92 -9.53 13.96
C ASN A 522 -2.32 -9.06 14.43
N PHE A 523 -2.99 -8.24 13.61
CA PHE A 523 -4.34 -7.77 13.93
C PHE A 523 -5.35 -8.93 13.81
N PRO A 524 -6.28 -9.06 14.77
CA PRO A 524 -7.28 -10.10 14.73
C PRO A 524 -8.21 -9.86 13.53
N THR A 525 -8.48 -10.93 12.77
CA THR A 525 -9.39 -10.88 11.62
C THR A 525 -10.84 -10.63 12.02
N ALA A 526 -11.21 -11.11 13.21
CA ALA A 526 -12.42 -10.71 13.91
C ALA A 526 -12.17 -9.38 14.66
N ASN A 527 -13.11 -8.44 14.61
CA ASN A 527 -12.95 -7.10 15.22
C ASN A 527 -11.71 -6.34 14.71
N SER A 528 -11.53 -6.37 13.40
CA SER A 528 -10.50 -5.62 12.70
C SER A 528 -10.85 -4.13 12.58
N MET A 529 -9.87 -3.24 12.69
CA MET A 529 -10.05 -1.81 12.38
C MET A 529 -10.50 -1.54 10.94
N PHE A 530 -10.35 -2.51 10.04
CA PHE A 530 -10.82 -2.42 8.65
C PHE A 530 -12.29 -2.85 8.47
N GLY A 531 -13.02 -3.12 9.56
CA GLY A 531 -14.46 -3.40 9.56
C GLY A 531 -14.86 -4.78 9.02
N SER A 532 -14.02 -5.45 8.23
CA SER A 532 -14.28 -6.81 7.73
C SER A 532 -12.99 -7.60 7.47
N SER A 533 -13.10 -8.93 7.48
CA SER A 533 -11.98 -9.82 7.15
C SER A 533 -11.49 -9.63 5.71
N VAL A 534 -12.40 -9.39 4.76
CA VAL A 534 -12.04 -9.13 3.36
C VAL A 534 -11.26 -7.83 3.22
N ALA A 535 -11.68 -6.74 3.87
CA ALA A 535 -10.96 -5.47 3.82
C ALA A 535 -9.56 -5.60 4.44
N GLN A 536 -9.44 -6.31 5.58
CA GLN A 536 -8.13 -6.58 6.19
C GLN A 536 -7.20 -7.36 5.26
N TYR A 537 -7.68 -8.44 4.63
CA TYR A 537 -6.85 -9.23 3.73
C TYR A 537 -6.52 -8.50 2.42
N VAL A 538 -7.38 -7.61 1.93
CA VAL A 538 -7.05 -6.69 0.83
C VAL A 538 -5.90 -5.77 1.24
N LYS A 539 -5.99 -5.10 2.39
CA LYS A 539 -4.92 -4.21 2.89
C LYS A 539 -3.62 -4.99 3.12
N SER A 540 -3.67 -6.21 3.64
CA SER A 540 -2.48 -7.08 3.72
C SER A 540 -1.84 -7.38 2.37
N ASN A 541 -2.65 -7.75 1.37
CA ASN A 541 -2.18 -8.06 0.02
C ASN A 541 -1.59 -6.82 -0.68
N GLN A 542 -2.21 -5.65 -0.48
CA GLN A 542 -1.73 -4.37 -1.00
C GLN A 542 -0.30 -4.07 -0.54
N TRP A 543 -0.03 -4.14 0.77
CA TRP A 543 1.31 -3.90 1.31
C TRP A 543 2.33 -4.95 0.87
N TYR A 544 1.92 -6.20 0.77
CA TYR A 544 2.80 -7.30 0.33
C TYR A 544 3.21 -7.18 -1.13
N TYR A 545 2.28 -6.77 -1.99
CA TYR A 545 2.57 -6.57 -3.40
C TYR A 545 3.44 -5.34 -3.61
N LEU A 546 3.16 -4.26 -2.88
CA LEU A 546 3.99 -3.05 -2.93
C LEU A 546 5.44 -3.31 -2.48
N GLN A 547 5.66 -4.17 -1.49
CA GLN A 547 7.01 -4.57 -1.07
C GLN A 547 7.83 -5.15 -2.24
N ILE A 548 7.27 -6.05 -3.06
CA ILE A 548 8.02 -6.64 -4.19
C ILE A 548 8.17 -5.71 -5.39
N LEU A 549 7.34 -4.67 -5.48
CA LEU A 549 7.50 -3.60 -6.49
C LEU A 549 8.67 -2.68 -6.13
N LEU A 550 8.77 -2.30 -4.86
CA LEU A 550 9.73 -1.32 -4.38
C LEU A 550 11.07 -1.93 -3.95
N ASN A 551 11.05 -3.10 -3.33
CA ASN A 551 12.26 -3.72 -2.79
C ASN A 551 12.12 -5.26 -2.75
N PRO A 552 12.30 -5.94 -3.90
CA PRO A 552 12.28 -7.41 -3.97
C PRO A 552 13.56 -8.07 -3.43
N GLY A 553 14.65 -7.31 -3.25
CA GLY A 553 15.95 -7.82 -2.77
C GLY A 553 17.06 -7.88 -3.82
N SER A 554 16.76 -7.65 -5.10
CA SER A 554 17.76 -7.59 -6.20
C SER A 554 18.65 -8.84 -6.33
N GLY A 555 18.13 -10.01 -5.97
CA GLY A 555 18.83 -11.28 -5.95
C GLY A 555 19.77 -11.46 -4.75
N ALA A 556 19.74 -10.56 -3.76
CA ALA A 556 20.51 -10.66 -2.52
C ALA A 556 19.58 -10.82 -1.31
N HIS A 557 18.60 -11.72 -1.39
CA HIS A 557 17.75 -12.00 -0.24
C HIS A 557 18.55 -12.64 0.90
N ASN A 558 18.03 -12.50 2.13
CA ASN A 558 18.57 -13.14 3.32
C ASN A 558 17.43 -13.66 4.20
N VAL A 559 17.19 -14.96 4.11
CA VAL A 559 16.04 -15.66 4.70
C VAL A 559 14.75 -14.96 4.28
N GLN A 560 14.05 -14.34 5.23
CA GLN A 560 12.81 -13.61 5.00
C GLN A 560 12.98 -12.12 4.65
N MET A 561 14.20 -11.65 4.33
CA MET A 561 14.50 -10.24 4.07
C MET A 561 14.97 -10.01 2.62
N PRO A 562 14.55 -8.92 1.95
CA PRO A 562 13.56 -7.93 2.37
C PRO A 562 12.10 -8.38 2.15
N VAL A 563 11.88 -9.63 1.73
CA VAL A 563 10.56 -10.18 1.43
C VAL A 563 10.41 -11.53 2.13
N ASP A 564 9.29 -11.70 2.84
CA ASP A 564 8.86 -13.00 3.34
C ASP A 564 8.00 -13.70 2.28
N TRP A 565 8.65 -14.40 1.35
CA TRP A 565 8.00 -14.93 0.16
C TRP A 565 6.85 -15.88 0.47
N GLN A 566 7.03 -16.77 1.44
CA GLN A 566 6.07 -17.83 1.74
C GLN A 566 4.78 -17.32 2.38
N TYR A 567 4.89 -16.33 3.26
CA TYR A 567 3.73 -15.71 3.89
C TYR A 567 2.80 -15.06 2.86
N ALA A 568 3.36 -14.51 1.77
CA ALA A 568 2.57 -13.92 0.70
C ALA A 568 1.69 -14.95 -0.01
N TYR A 569 2.19 -16.17 -0.25
CA TYR A 569 1.43 -17.24 -0.91
C TYR A 569 0.19 -17.64 -0.09
N GLY A 570 0.34 -17.79 1.22
CA GLY A 570 -0.79 -18.08 2.11
C GLY A 570 -1.81 -16.93 2.18
N LEU A 571 -1.35 -15.68 2.16
CA LEU A 571 -2.23 -14.51 2.19
C LEU A 571 -3.05 -14.29 0.91
N LEU A 572 -2.51 -14.71 -0.23
CA LEU A 572 -3.26 -14.76 -1.49
C LEU A 572 -4.44 -15.74 -1.39
N ASP A 573 -4.21 -16.93 -0.82
CA ASP A 573 -5.25 -17.93 -0.61
C ASP A 573 -6.31 -17.47 0.42
N ASN A 574 -5.87 -16.83 1.52
CA ASN A 574 -6.79 -16.24 2.50
C ASN A 574 -7.70 -15.19 1.86
N LEU A 575 -7.17 -14.30 1.01
CA LEU A 575 -7.98 -13.33 0.28
C LEU A 575 -8.97 -14.02 -0.67
N ARG A 576 -8.55 -15.07 -1.39
CA ARG A 576 -9.46 -15.86 -2.22
C ARG A 576 -10.61 -16.46 -1.40
N GLN A 577 -10.31 -17.03 -0.23
CA GLN A 577 -11.32 -17.65 0.63
C GLN A 577 -12.38 -16.65 1.09
N VAL A 578 -11.98 -15.44 1.53
CA VAL A 578 -12.92 -14.43 2.04
C VAL A 578 -13.64 -13.64 0.95
N SER A 579 -13.03 -13.48 -0.22
CA SER A 579 -13.62 -12.72 -1.34
C SER A 579 -14.36 -13.61 -2.36
N GLY A 580 -14.10 -14.92 -2.35
CA GLY A 580 -14.54 -15.85 -3.38
C GLY A 580 -13.87 -15.67 -4.74
N ARG A 581 -12.88 -14.77 -4.85
CA ARG A 581 -12.23 -14.39 -6.11
C ARG A 581 -10.85 -15.03 -6.22
N ALA A 582 -10.63 -15.77 -7.31
CA ALA A 582 -9.32 -16.30 -7.68
C ALA A 582 -8.49 -15.25 -8.44
N GLU A 583 -7.18 -15.21 -8.15
CA GLU A 583 -6.21 -14.33 -8.82
C GLU A 583 -4.94 -15.14 -9.18
N PRO A 584 -5.07 -16.13 -10.10
CA PRO A 584 -3.99 -17.05 -10.44
C PRO A 584 -2.75 -16.36 -11.03
N ILE A 585 -2.92 -15.27 -11.77
CA ILE A 585 -1.84 -14.54 -12.43
C ILE A 585 -1.09 -13.67 -11.44
N ARG A 586 -1.78 -12.95 -10.55
CA ARG A 586 -1.11 -12.23 -9.45
C ARG A 586 -0.33 -13.18 -8.54
N ASN A 587 -0.90 -14.36 -8.24
CA ASN A 587 -0.19 -15.42 -7.50
C ASN A 587 1.04 -15.92 -8.26
N PHE A 588 0.88 -16.23 -9.55
CA PHE A 588 1.98 -16.66 -10.42
C PHE A 588 3.12 -15.62 -10.48
N LEU A 589 2.81 -14.33 -10.63
CA LEU A 589 3.80 -13.24 -10.67
C LEU A 589 4.62 -13.16 -9.38
N TYR A 590 3.97 -13.33 -8.21
CA TYR A 590 4.66 -13.32 -6.93
C TYR A 590 5.64 -14.50 -6.81
N VAL A 591 5.20 -15.70 -7.18
CA VAL A 591 6.03 -16.92 -7.15
C VAL A 591 7.16 -16.84 -8.18
N LEU A 592 6.88 -16.38 -9.40
CA LEU A 592 7.87 -16.19 -10.46
C LEU A 592 8.95 -15.19 -10.02
N LYS A 593 8.54 -14.05 -9.45
CA LYS A 593 9.48 -13.05 -8.97
C LYS A 593 10.38 -13.62 -7.88
N GLY A 594 9.82 -14.28 -6.86
CA GLY A 594 10.62 -14.98 -5.84
C GLY A 594 11.59 -15.98 -6.47
N THR A 595 11.09 -16.85 -7.35
CA THR A 595 11.94 -17.81 -8.07
C THR A 595 13.11 -17.17 -8.81
N GLN A 596 12.89 -16.02 -9.43
CA GLN A 596 13.95 -15.26 -10.10
C GLN A 596 14.91 -14.60 -9.10
N GLU A 597 14.45 -14.13 -7.94
CA GLU A 597 15.34 -13.62 -6.88
C GLU A 597 16.23 -14.73 -6.28
N MET A 598 15.78 -15.99 -6.30
CA MET A 598 16.52 -17.15 -5.76
C MET A 598 17.50 -17.77 -6.75
N ASP A 599 17.28 -17.65 -8.07
CA ASP A 599 18.25 -18.07 -9.10
C ASP A 599 19.34 -17.01 -9.30
N ASN A 600 20.11 -16.76 -8.24
CA ASN A 600 21.04 -15.66 -8.11
C ASN A 600 22.53 -16.06 -8.16
N GLY A 601 22.82 -17.33 -8.44
CA GLY A 601 24.19 -17.84 -8.52
C GLY A 601 24.80 -18.30 -7.19
N VAL A 602 24.10 -18.17 -6.05
CA VAL A 602 24.54 -18.72 -4.75
C VAL A 602 24.38 -20.25 -4.70
N GLY A 603 23.40 -20.79 -5.44
CA GLY A 603 23.12 -22.23 -5.48
C GLY A 603 22.39 -22.74 -4.24
N VAL A 604 22.47 -24.05 -3.97
CA VAL A 604 21.61 -24.74 -2.97
C VAL A 604 22.28 -25.00 -1.63
N ALA A 605 23.58 -24.73 -1.53
CA ALA A 605 24.36 -24.97 -0.31
C ALA A 605 24.14 -23.90 0.77
N ASN A 606 23.52 -22.77 0.41
CA ASN A 606 23.17 -21.70 1.33
C ASN A 606 21.68 -21.38 1.16
N VAL A 607 20.83 -22.10 1.90
CA VAL A 607 19.36 -21.95 1.87
C VAL A 607 18.83 -20.60 2.36
N ASN A 608 19.68 -19.80 3.01
CA ASN A 608 19.31 -18.47 3.45
C ASN A 608 19.41 -17.45 2.33
N GLN A 609 20.22 -17.70 1.30
CA GLN A 609 20.51 -16.71 0.27
C GLN A 609 20.39 -17.25 -1.15
N GLY A 610 20.26 -18.55 -1.35
CA GLY A 610 20.32 -19.18 -2.67
C GLY A 610 19.04 -19.86 -3.11
N TRP A 611 19.19 -20.83 -4.00
CA TRP A 611 18.07 -21.59 -4.55
C TRP A 611 17.51 -22.54 -3.50
N THR A 612 16.19 -22.46 -3.26
CA THR A 612 15.51 -23.29 -2.26
C THR A 612 14.12 -23.69 -2.72
N THR A 613 13.68 -24.90 -2.37
CA THR A 613 12.29 -25.36 -2.59
C THR A 613 11.29 -24.63 -1.70
N ARG A 614 11.78 -23.98 -0.63
CA ARG A 614 11.01 -23.18 0.32
C ARG A 614 10.26 -22.04 -0.37
N ASP A 615 10.98 -21.29 -1.22
CA ASP A 615 10.54 -19.99 -1.75
C ASP A 615 10.26 -20.03 -3.27
N THR A 616 10.41 -21.19 -3.93
CA THR A 616 10.32 -21.30 -5.39
C THR A 616 9.34 -22.39 -5.87
N SER A 617 8.60 -23.04 -4.98
CA SER A 617 7.90 -24.30 -5.27
C SER A 617 6.85 -24.21 -6.38
N PRO A 618 6.79 -25.16 -7.33
CA PRO A 618 5.73 -25.22 -8.33
C PRO A 618 4.35 -25.52 -7.74
N LEU A 619 4.28 -26.00 -6.48
CA LEU A 619 3.02 -26.13 -5.76
C LEU A 619 2.37 -24.79 -5.48
N ASP A 620 3.13 -23.70 -5.39
CA ASP A 620 2.57 -22.37 -5.18
C ASP A 620 1.99 -21.78 -6.47
N VAL A 621 2.48 -22.19 -7.64
CA VAL A 621 1.87 -21.82 -8.93
C VAL A 621 0.62 -22.64 -9.19
N TRP A 622 0.67 -23.96 -8.99
CA TRP A 622 -0.50 -24.83 -9.19
C TRP A 622 -1.57 -24.61 -8.10
N SER A 623 -1.16 -24.54 -6.83
CA SER A 623 -1.97 -24.17 -5.66
C SER A 623 -3.41 -24.71 -5.68
N GLY A 624 -3.54 -26.04 -5.75
CA GLY A 624 -4.83 -26.75 -5.77
C GLY A 624 -5.55 -26.76 -7.11
N GLY A 625 -4.92 -26.24 -8.17
CA GLY A 625 -5.38 -26.32 -9.55
C GLY A 625 -6.76 -25.73 -9.76
N GLN A 626 -7.59 -26.44 -10.53
CA GLN A 626 -8.98 -26.06 -10.83
C GLN A 626 -9.88 -25.97 -9.60
N ASN A 627 -9.49 -26.61 -8.49
CA ASN A 627 -10.20 -26.52 -7.21
C ASN A 627 -9.64 -25.42 -6.29
N GLY A 628 -8.50 -24.84 -6.65
CA GLY A 628 -7.76 -23.86 -5.86
C GLY A 628 -7.65 -22.51 -6.58
N VAL A 629 -6.41 -22.04 -6.78
CA VAL A 629 -6.15 -20.69 -7.32
C VAL A 629 -6.56 -20.54 -8.79
N TRP A 630 -6.72 -21.63 -9.55
CA TRP A 630 -7.12 -21.59 -10.96
C TRP A 630 -8.62 -21.79 -11.17
N LYS A 631 -9.41 -21.84 -10.09
CA LYS A 631 -10.87 -22.02 -10.17
C LYS A 631 -11.51 -20.98 -11.09
N GLY A 632 -12.25 -21.45 -12.10
CA GLY A 632 -12.94 -20.62 -13.08
C GLY A 632 -12.08 -20.14 -14.24
N THR A 633 -10.79 -20.48 -14.26
CA THR A 633 -9.89 -20.29 -15.41
C THR A 633 -9.94 -21.50 -16.33
N SER A 634 -9.72 -21.33 -17.63
CA SER A 634 -9.66 -22.46 -18.56
C SER A 634 -8.51 -23.42 -18.19
N VAL A 635 -8.79 -24.71 -18.25
CA VAL A 635 -7.78 -25.77 -17.98
C VAL A 635 -6.56 -25.61 -18.89
N ALA A 636 -6.76 -25.20 -20.15
CA ALA A 636 -5.66 -24.97 -21.10
C ALA A 636 -4.74 -23.82 -20.65
N THR A 637 -5.30 -22.73 -20.11
CA THR A 637 -4.52 -21.60 -19.59
C THR A 637 -3.74 -22.00 -18.34
N GLU A 638 -4.37 -22.70 -17.39
CA GLU A 638 -3.69 -23.23 -16.21
C GLU A 638 -2.52 -24.13 -16.63
N GLN A 639 -2.79 -25.15 -17.44
CA GLN A 639 -1.77 -26.10 -17.90
C GLN A 639 -0.61 -25.36 -18.58
N ALA A 640 -0.89 -24.40 -19.46
CA ALA A 640 0.15 -23.66 -20.15
C ALA A 640 1.08 -22.91 -19.18
N VAL A 641 0.53 -22.18 -18.22
CA VAL A 641 1.31 -21.41 -17.24
C VAL A 641 2.05 -22.32 -16.25
N VAL A 642 1.35 -23.30 -15.67
CA VAL A 642 1.91 -24.27 -14.72
C VAL A 642 3.04 -25.07 -15.38
N ASN A 643 2.85 -25.55 -16.62
CA ASN A 643 3.87 -26.31 -17.34
C ASN A 643 5.10 -25.46 -17.66
N ALA A 644 4.90 -24.21 -18.10
CA ALA A 644 6.01 -23.30 -18.40
C ALA A 644 6.87 -23.03 -17.16
N PHE A 645 6.23 -22.77 -16.01
CA PHE A 645 6.95 -22.59 -14.74
C PHE A 645 7.62 -23.88 -14.28
N LEU A 646 6.89 -25.00 -14.24
CA LEU A 646 7.39 -26.30 -13.79
C LEU A 646 8.63 -26.72 -14.59
N ALA A 647 8.62 -26.56 -15.92
CA ALA A 647 9.76 -26.90 -16.76
C ALA A 647 11.00 -26.07 -16.41
N ASN A 648 10.85 -24.75 -16.22
CA ASN A 648 11.94 -23.87 -15.83
C ASN A 648 12.47 -24.17 -14.42
N TRP A 649 11.55 -24.45 -13.49
CA TRP A 649 11.90 -24.80 -12.13
C TRP A 649 12.66 -26.13 -12.05
N VAL A 650 12.18 -27.17 -12.74
CA VAL A 650 12.83 -28.49 -12.76
C VAL A 650 14.21 -28.40 -13.43
N ASP A 651 14.36 -27.66 -14.53
CA ASP A 651 15.67 -27.44 -15.16
C ASP A 651 16.69 -26.85 -14.18
N THR A 652 16.27 -25.89 -13.37
CA THR A 652 17.14 -25.25 -12.38
C THR A 652 17.42 -26.17 -11.19
N THR A 653 16.38 -26.72 -10.56
CA THR A 653 16.49 -27.62 -9.41
C THR A 653 17.35 -28.85 -9.71
N THR A 654 17.21 -29.44 -10.90
CA THR A 654 17.97 -30.65 -11.30
C THR A 654 19.37 -30.36 -11.82
N SER A 655 19.75 -29.09 -11.97
CA SER A 655 21.13 -28.70 -12.34
C SER A 655 22.12 -28.80 -11.18
N PHE A 656 21.64 -28.86 -9.93
CA PHE A 656 22.46 -29.00 -8.73
C PHE A 656 22.62 -30.46 -8.32
N ASN A 657 23.81 -30.83 -7.81
CA ASN A 657 24.00 -32.16 -7.24
C ASN A 657 23.22 -32.29 -5.93
N LEU A 658 22.56 -33.44 -5.72
CA LEU A 658 21.85 -33.73 -4.46
C LEU A 658 22.75 -33.70 -3.22
N SER A 659 24.06 -33.90 -3.38
CA SER A 659 25.04 -33.75 -2.30
C SER A 659 25.15 -32.33 -1.76
N ASP A 660 24.84 -31.33 -2.59
CA ASP A 660 25.09 -29.92 -2.30
C ASP A 660 23.90 -29.27 -1.59
N TRP A 661 22.71 -29.87 -1.71
CA TRP A 661 21.52 -29.47 -0.98
C TRP A 661 21.72 -29.65 0.52
N GLN A 662 21.14 -28.78 1.33
CA GLN A 662 21.15 -28.92 2.79
C GLN A 662 19.99 -29.83 3.22
N ARG A 663 20.30 -31.04 3.71
CA ARG A 663 19.32 -32.03 4.21
C ARG A 663 19.84 -32.71 5.46
N GLU A 664 18.98 -32.95 6.44
CA GLU A 664 19.35 -33.70 7.64
C GLU A 664 19.98 -35.06 7.29
N GLY A 665 21.11 -35.37 7.93
CA GLY A 665 21.93 -36.53 7.61
C GLY A 665 23.07 -36.27 6.61
N GLN A 666 23.18 -35.06 6.04
CA GLN A 666 24.34 -34.66 5.22
C GLN A 666 25.38 -33.85 6.03
N PRO A 667 26.67 -33.87 5.67
CA PRO A 667 27.71 -33.09 6.37
C PRO A 667 27.52 -31.57 6.33
N ASN A 668 26.78 -31.05 5.35
CA ASN A 668 26.52 -29.62 5.10
C ASN A 668 25.19 -29.12 5.73
N THR A 669 24.60 -29.91 6.63
CA THR A 669 23.32 -29.60 7.29
C THR A 669 23.41 -28.38 8.21
N VAL A 670 22.42 -27.48 8.14
CA VAL A 670 22.20 -26.38 9.11
C VAL A 670 21.00 -26.68 9.99
N SER A 671 21.12 -26.45 11.31
CA SER A 671 20.19 -26.96 12.33
C SER A 671 18.75 -26.45 12.28
N TYR A 672 18.47 -25.41 11.50
CA TYR A 672 17.14 -24.79 11.40
C TYR A 672 16.32 -25.32 10.22
N GLU A 673 16.94 -26.08 9.33
CA GLU A 673 16.34 -26.63 8.10
C GLU A 673 16.12 -28.14 8.18
N THR A 674 16.46 -28.76 9.32
CA THR A 674 16.37 -30.21 9.53
C THR A 674 15.00 -30.68 9.97
N THR A 675 14.15 -29.83 10.53
CA THR A 675 12.97 -30.27 11.27
C THR A 675 11.72 -30.59 10.44
N CYS A 676 11.80 -30.64 9.10
CA CYS A 676 10.65 -31.01 8.24
C CYS A 676 9.33 -30.28 8.60
N GLY A 677 9.44 -29.04 9.11
CA GLY A 677 8.34 -28.31 9.71
C GLY A 677 7.45 -27.60 8.70
N TRP A 678 6.18 -27.43 9.05
CA TRP A 678 5.14 -26.76 8.25
C TRP A 678 5.56 -25.41 7.64
N SER A 679 6.35 -24.61 8.36
CA SER A 679 6.74 -23.26 7.94
C SER A 679 7.94 -23.21 7.00
N ILE A 680 8.51 -24.36 6.61
CA ILE A 680 9.73 -24.39 5.81
C ILE A 680 9.55 -25.52 4.77
N ARG A 681 9.18 -25.18 3.52
CA ARG A 681 9.03 -26.16 2.41
C ARG A 681 10.39 -26.68 1.92
N SER A 682 11.30 -26.94 2.84
CA SER A 682 12.65 -27.39 2.60
C SER A 682 12.74 -28.89 2.46
N LEU A 683 13.91 -29.34 2.04
CA LEU A 683 14.19 -30.75 1.93
C LEU A 683 14.41 -31.36 3.32
N CYS A 684 13.70 -32.45 3.57
CA CYS A 684 13.80 -33.28 4.76
C CYS A 684 15.07 -34.13 4.84
N ALA A 685 15.20 -34.87 5.95
CA ALA A 685 16.20 -35.91 6.17
C ALA A 685 16.35 -36.89 4.99
N LEU A 686 17.58 -37.35 4.76
CA LEU A 686 17.93 -38.24 3.65
C LEU A 686 17.07 -39.51 3.56
N ASP A 687 16.67 -40.05 4.71
CA ASP A 687 15.89 -41.27 4.85
C ASP A 687 14.38 -41.01 5.02
N TYR A 688 13.93 -39.76 4.83
CA TYR A 688 12.53 -39.39 4.99
C TYR A 688 11.59 -40.20 4.08
N VAL A 689 10.52 -40.71 4.68
CA VAL A 689 9.44 -41.41 3.98
C VAL A 689 8.18 -40.53 3.99
N PRO A 690 7.55 -40.27 2.82
CA PRO A 690 6.35 -39.46 2.74
C PRO A 690 5.23 -39.94 3.68
N GLY A 691 4.61 -39.00 4.40
CA GLY A 691 3.54 -39.29 5.35
C GLY A 691 4.00 -39.80 6.71
N THR A 692 5.31 -39.94 6.95
CA THR A 692 5.85 -40.24 8.29
C THR A 692 6.11 -38.97 9.08
N LEU A 693 5.90 -39.05 10.40
CA LEU A 693 6.26 -37.99 11.33
C LEU A 693 7.78 -38.00 11.52
N SER A 694 8.48 -37.05 10.91
CA SER A 694 9.84 -36.66 11.31
C SER A 694 9.78 -35.21 11.75
N GLY A 695 10.36 -34.88 12.92
CA GLY A 695 10.35 -33.50 13.45
C GLY A 695 8.99 -32.96 13.94
N GLY A 696 7.92 -33.77 13.96
CA GLY A 696 6.64 -33.42 14.60
C GLY A 696 5.50 -32.96 13.68
N THR A 697 5.70 -32.86 12.36
CA THR A 697 4.63 -32.55 11.39
C THR A 697 4.64 -33.48 10.19
N VAL A 698 3.46 -33.89 9.71
CA VAL A 698 3.29 -34.68 8.46
C VAL A 698 3.16 -33.82 7.20
N GLU A 699 3.08 -32.51 7.35
CA GLU A 699 2.87 -31.55 6.26
C GLU A 699 4.19 -30.85 5.87
N ASN A 700 4.95 -31.50 4.98
CA ASN A 700 6.23 -30.98 4.46
C ASN A 700 6.33 -31.16 2.94
N PHE A 701 7.34 -30.54 2.33
CA PHE A 701 7.51 -30.52 0.87
C PHE A 701 7.51 -31.92 0.23
N PRO A 702 8.30 -32.91 0.71
CA PRO A 702 8.25 -34.26 0.17
C PRO A 702 6.84 -34.88 0.24
N THR A 703 6.16 -34.79 1.38
CA THR A 703 4.81 -35.35 1.55
C THR A 703 3.78 -34.64 0.70
N TRP A 704 3.85 -33.32 0.54
CA TRP A 704 2.97 -32.60 -0.37
C TRP A 704 3.19 -33.04 -1.81
N MET A 705 4.42 -33.15 -2.28
CA MET A 705 4.70 -33.63 -3.64
C MET A 705 4.15 -35.03 -3.87
N TRP A 706 4.31 -35.94 -2.90
CA TRP A 706 3.73 -37.29 -2.97
C TRP A 706 2.21 -37.25 -3.22
N ASN A 707 1.51 -36.39 -2.49
CA ASN A 707 0.06 -36.28 -2.57
C ASN A 707 -0.42 -35.46 -3.79
N LYS A 708 0.35 -34.47 -4.24
CA LYS A 708 -0.11 -33.51 -5.26
C LYS A 708 0.27 -33.91 -6.69
N VAL A 709 1.38 -34.62 -6.91
CA VAL A 709 1.77 -35.05 -8.27
C VAL A 709 0.67 -35.87 -8.98
N PRO A 710 0.00 -36.85 -8.33
CA PRO A 710 -1.13 -37.56 -8.97
C PRO A 710 -2.29 -36.64 -9.37
N LEU A 711 -2.58 -35.62 -8.56
CA LEU A 711 -3.64 -34.64 -8.85
C LEU A 711 -3.26 -33.74 -10.03
N MET A 712 -2.03 -33.20 -10.03
CA MET A 712 -1.50 -32.41 -11.13
C MET A 712 -1.53 -33.20 -12.45
N ARG A 713 -1.16 -34.48 -12.42
CA ARG A 713 -1.24 -35.36 -13.59
C ARG A 713 -2.69 -35.57 -14.05
N GLY A 714 -3.61 -35.78 -13.10
CA GLY A 714 -5.05 -35.90 -13.39
C GLY A 714 -5.64 -34.65 -14.06
N GLU A 715 -5.06 -33.48 -13.77
CA GLU A 715 -5.42 -32.19 -14.39
C GLU A 715 -4.64 -31.89 -15.68
N GLY A 716 -3.79 -32.82 -16.16
CA GLY A 716 -3.08 -32.71 -17.44
C GLY A 716 -1.84 -31.82 -17.42
N VAL A 717 -1.24 -31.58 -16.25
CA VAL A 717 0.12 -31.01 -16.14
C VAL A 717 1.12 -31.96 -16.83
N ASP A 718 2.12 -31.41 -17.51
CA ASP A 718 3.07 -32.14 -18.38
C ASP A 718 3.71 -33.33 -17.67
N GLY A 719 3.31 -34.54 -18.11
CA GLY A 719 3.79 -35.81 -17.57
C GLY A 719 5.30 -35.98 -17.67
N THR A 720 5.93 -35.39 -18.69
CA THR A 720 7.39 -35.42 -18.86
C THR A 720 8.07 -34.66 -17.72
N GLN A 721 7.62 -33.44 -17.41
CA GLN A 721 8.20 -32.65 -16.32
C GLN A 721 7.89 -33.27 -14.95
N LEU A 722 6.67 -33.80 -14.78
CA LEU A 722 6.31 -34.50 -13.54
C LEU A 722 7.18 -35.75 -13.33
N ASN A 723 7.46 -36.53 -14.38
CA ASN A 723 8.35 -37.69 -14.28
C ASN A 723 9.79 -37.28 -13.95
N ARG A 724 10.29 -36.14 -14.47
CA ARG A 724 11.59 -35.57 -14.08
C ARG A 724 11.62 -35.16 -12.61
N LEU A 725 10.58 -34.47 -12.13
CA LEU A 725 10.43 -34.10 -10.72
C LEU A 725 10.39 -35.34 -9.82
N VAL A 726 9.58 -36.34 -10.17
CA VAL A 726 9.46 -37.60 -9.42
C VAL A 726 10.79 -38.36 -9.38
N THR A 727 11.53 -38.39 -10.49
CA THR A 727 12.85 -39.04 -10.55
C THR A 727 13.85 -38.34 -9.63
N TRP A 728 13.84 -37.01 -9.62
CA TRP A 728 14.66 -36.23 -8.71
C TRP A 728 14.28 -36.46 -7.24
N LEU A 729 12.98 -36.46 -6.91
CA LEU A 729 12.47 -36.78 -5.56
C LEU A 729 12.85 -38.21 -5.11
N ASN A 730 12.77 -39.19 -6.02
CA ASN A 730 13.18 -40.57 -5.72
C ASN A 730 14.67 -40.69 -5.45
N SER A 731 15.48 -39.88 -6.12
CA SER A 731 16.92 -39.80 -5.87
C SER A 731 17.22 -39.06 -4.56
N ALA A 732 16.42 -38.05 -4.24
CA ALA A 732 16.52 -37.30 -2.98
C ALA A 732 16.10 -38.15 -1.77
N TYR A 733 15.09 -39.02 -1.94
CA TYR A 733 14.52 -39.86 -0.89
C TYR A 733 14.39 -41.32 -1.35
N PRO A 734 15.47 -42.11 -1.36
CA PRO A 734 15.44 -43.49 -1.81
C PRO A 734 14.46 -44.38 -1.03
N SER A 735 14.27 -44.11 0.26
CA SER A 735 13.31 -44.81 1.13
C SER A 735 11.86 -44.43 0.88
N GLY A 736 11.60 -43.31 0.19
CA GLY A 736 10.27 -42.74 -0.01
C GLY A 736 9.46 -43.36 -1.14
N ASN A 737 10.05 -44.24 -1.96
CA ASN A 737 9.40 -44.97 -3.05
C ASN A 737 8.65 -44.09 -4.08
N TYR A 738 9.20 -42.90 -4.38
CA TYR A 738 8.60 -41.95 -5.34
C TYR A 738 8.47 -42.51 -6.75
N SER A 739 9.25 -43.52 -7.13
CA SER A 739 9.13 -44.23 -8.41
C SER A 739 7.72 -44.77 -8.68
N ASN A 740 6.92 -45.07 -7.65
CA ASN A 740 5.51 -45.45 -7.81
C ASN A 740 4.63 -44.35 -8.41
N LEU A 741 5.08 -43.10 -8.36
CA LEU A 741 4.37 -41.96 -8.93
C LEU A 741 4.76 -41.72 -10.41
N LEU A 742 5.67 -42.49 -10.99
CA LEU A 742 5.97 -42.38 -12.42
C LEU A 742 4.72 -42.71 -13.25
N GLY A 743 4.44 -41.85 -14.22
CA GLY A 743 3.33 -42.02 -15.16
C GLY A 743 3.85 -42.49 -16.51
N ASN A 744 2.98 -43.18 -17.26
CA ASN A 744 3.23 -43.53 -18.65
C ASN A 744 3.33 -42.31 -19.56
#